data_AF-D8LWE1-F1
#
_entry.id   AF-D8LWE1-F1
#
_cell.length_a   1.000
_cell.length_b   1.000
_cell.length_c   1.000
_cell.angle_alpha   90.00
_cell.angle_beta   90.00
_cell.angle_gamma   90.00
#
_symmetry.space_group_name_H-M   'P 1'
#
loop_
_entity.id
_entity.type
_entity.pdbx_description
1 polymer ?
#
loop_
_entity_poly.entity_id
_entity_poly.type
_entity_poly.pdbx_seq_one_letter_code
_entity_poly.pdbx_strand_id
1 'polypeptide(L)'
;MQYLGTLEQKQIPTASLFLNLLTFDAMEELRSQVKSKYSFDLYTRSDFLNTYIGRFGNPERSEKSDEADFERAKRVCMRRIEFYKKNKISGIANEFEQLLELLRSHREYDKELYLDYLEARSATETWDKETKSYDLSMYPLDRDYLEHLFPQESPKPFYRYFDSRSVTRSYEKACLLSGQSIQCQEYTDQQIADLRDQVRLRILEGNKECYRVGDEVSVSLELKNVDVLEWKLFELNTRVYYEKNSSPISTTIDLDGLRPITSGIMHYHLPAIQRHIETFIFPTINHRGCYAVDFFAKGQSSRFLVNMGQLNVLVRESLSGLMLTVLDEQGERKESNVYVLLDGRKYELNDHHEIAIPYLPPGSSRQTFKALVCEEIEADWVYTEKCDLSIPAESFALELKGDVDNEALVRGNENCQVLLRVSAMLNETPFPNSLLQDVSIILSTKDMDDIASEVTVKPVLKDDAEVVVPLRISKPIQSVKASITASVVTNNGVKKQLSASLDLYSTDYNPKRNLNIEEVKPSYSLFRKRTSQGVEFFVYASGPAGEPYPSLPVSVKLNHLYSTSTFRFSLETDEKGEVSLGLLRNITRIDVNGTVFPLHFESFNVKKNWEVAENEEIQALIPLISDDLNDYMLICESSEDEIESLQSCLARVDGYVLIHNLKPGKYVLNGTLYTIRISVYHASKMNITEHYAFFGSWARQLSNAPISMICTPNDQHLTIQLYGITPSAHVHVLLKSFYESLMLGNHIRDLSNPSYARIKLDPVSSLIVNDRELPEEYDYIQGRKRANRTLPGNMLPPPGLLMNPIKVDETTTKAKEASAGTNFAEKHEERPGACVSKTRDELDVAPKDMKQRDSRETIRLFSRLLPNIQMVDGKAEIDLSDYKENGCEVEVVAVDEGRFLDTVLFYSGSEDDRVSLMVQQQALEESLDPSKNYTEEKRISVVTAEEPLSIDSKSEMQVLASLEDVWLLLKVLLDDSRLQQFSFLLSWDRMNEKEKMRLYNKYNCSEVNVFIYFRDRPFFDAYLASSLQSKVEKSFLDVWLTGGDVSRFLQPQFFELEFLKKKAQQLNLE
;
A
#
# COMPACT_ATOMS: atom_id res chain seq x y z
N MET A 1 -26.64 -1.68 -18.65
CA MET A 1 -27.46 -1.99 -17.45
C MET A 1 -28.88 -1.50 -17.68
N GLN A 2 -29.88 -2.38 -17.64
CA GLN A 2 -31.31 -2.13 -17.31
C GLN A 2 -32.13 -3.34 -17.78
N TYR A 3 -32.26 -4.36 -16.93
CA TYR A 3 -33.11 -5.54 -17.18
C TYR A 3 -34.55 -5.36 -16.65
N LEU A 4 -35.01 -4.11 -16.47
CA LEU A 4 -36.40 -3.84 -16.08
C LEU A 4 -37.35 -3.81 -17.29
N GLY A 5 -36.83 -3.56 -18.49
CA GLY A 5 -37.64 -3.44 -19.71
C GLY A 5 -38.41 -4.71 -20.09
N THR A 6 -37.91 -5.88 -19.69
CA THR A 6 -38.43 -7.21 -20.05
C THR A 6 -39.22 -7.90 -18.93
N LEU A 7 -39.35 -7.28 -17.76
CA LEU A 7 -40.05 -7.87 -16.61
C LEU A 7 -41.55 -7.56 -16.63
N GLU A 8 -42.35 -8.55 -16.20
CA GLU A 8 -43.78 -8.34 -15.94
C GLU A 8 -43.97 -7.55 -14.64
N GLN A 9 -45.06 -6.78 -14.54
CA GLN A 9 -45.36 -5.93 -13.38
C GLN A 9 -45.28 -6.69 -12.03
N LYS A 10 -45.67 -7.97 -12.01
CA LYS A 10 -45.64 -8.83 -10.81
C LYS A 10 -44.22 -9.20 -10.34
N GLN A 11 -43.22 -9.09 -11.21
CA GLN A 11 -41.83 -9.47 -10.94
C GLN A 11 -41.00 -8.28 -10.43
N ILE A 12 -41.48 -7.04 -10.60
CA ILE A 12 -40.78 -5.82 -10.19
C ILE A 12 -40.50 -5.76 -8.67
N PRO A 13 -41.41 -6.18 -7.76
CA PRO A 13 -41.14 -6.14 -6.32
C PRO A 13 -40.01 -7.07 -5.87
N THR A 14 -39.73 -8.15 -6.60
CA THR A 14 -38.74 -9.19 -6.23
C THR A 14 -37.49 -9.17 -7.11
N ALA A 15 -37.44 -8.32 -8.14
CA ALA A 15 -36.29 -8.20 -9.03
C ALA A 15 -35.07 -7.62 -8.30
N SER A 16 -33.91 -8.23 -8.51
CA SER A 16 -32.63 -7.71 -8.02
C SER A 16 -32.24 -6.45 -8.79
N LEU A 17 -31.99 -5.36 -8.06
CA LEU A 17 -31.56 -4.09 -8.61
C LEU A 17 -30.08 -3.87 -8.26
N PHE A 18 -29.24 -3.60 -9.26
CA PHE A 18 -27.83 -3.26 -9.05
C PHE A 18 -27.68 -1.77 -8.70
N LEU A 19 -28.35 -1.32 -7.63
CA LEU A 19 -28.48 0.10 -7.27
C LEU A 19 -27.15 0.78 -6.96
N ASN A 20 -26.16 0.01 -6.49
CA ASN A 20 -24.82 0.50 -6.18
C ASN A 20 -24.07 0.98 -7.43
N LEU A 21 -24.52 0.60 -8.64
CA LEU A 21 -23.91 1.01 -9.90
C LEU A 21 -24.63 2.21 -10.55
N LEU A 22 -25.70 2.71 -9.94
CA LEU A 22 -26.46 3.84 -10.47
C LEU A 22 -26.04 5.14 -9.77
N THR A 23 -26.08 6.26 -10.49
CA THR A 23 -25.99 7.60 -9.89
C THR A 23 -27.33 7.97 -9.21
N PHE A 24 -27.34 9.04 -8.42
CA PHE A 24 -28.56 9.58 -7.81
C PHE A 24 -29.65 9.88 -8.87
N ASP A 25 -29.24 10.50 -9.98
CA ASP A 25 -30.11 10.79 -11.13
C ASP A 25 -30.61 9.53 -11.83
N ALA A 26 -29.72 8.56 -12.08
CA ALA A 26 -30.11 7.32 -12.73
C ALA A 26 -31.11 6.52 -11.89
N MET A 27 -31.05 6.62 -10.55
CA MET A 27 -32.08 6.05 -9.67
C MET A 27 -33.43 6.78 -9.82
N GLU A 28 -33.43 8.11 -9.88
CA GLU A 28 -34.68 8.88 -10.04
C GLU A 28 -35.29 8.71 -11.44
N GLU A 29 -34.47 8.64 -12.48
CA GLU A 29 -34.89 8.30 -13.83
C GLU A 29 -35.48 6.88 -13.85
N LEU A 30 -34.81 5.91 -13.24
CA LEU A 30 -35.30 4.54 -13.13
C LEU A 30 -36.66 4.48 -12.42
N ARG A 31 -36.80 5.20 -11.30
CA ARG A 31 -38.07 5.32 -10.57
C ARG A 31 -39.15 5.92 -11.47
N SER A 32 -38.84 7.00 -12.17
CA SER A 32 -39.79 7.68 -13.07
C SER A 32 -40.25 6.78 -14.21
N GLN A 33 -39.32 6.06 -14.83
CA GLN A 33 -39.61 5.09 -15.89
C GLN A 33 -40.46 3.92 -15.37
N VAL A 34 -40.12 3.36 -14.20
CA VAL A 34 -40.88 2.24 -13.59
C VAL A 34 -42.27 2.70 -13.17
N LYS A 35 -42.40 3.88 -12.57
CA LYS A 35 -43.68 4.45 -12.16
C LYS A 35 -44.57 4.76 -13.35
N SER A 36 -44.01 5.31 -14.42
CA SER A 36 -44.73 5.58 -15.67
C SER A 36 -45.19 4.29 -16.37
N LYS A 37 -44.29 3.30 -16.49
CA LYS A 37 -44.56 2.08 -17.27
C LYS A 37 -45.40 1.04 -16.51
N TYR A 38 -45.26 0.98 -15.19
CA TYR A 38 -45.82 -0.10 -14.37
C TYR A 38 -46.66 0.37 -13.18
N SER A 39 -46.90 1.68 -13.01
CA SER A 39 -47.65 2.26 -11.87
C SER A 39 -47.14 1.82 -10.50
N PHE A 40 -45.85 1.49 -10.40
CA PHE A 40 -45.18 1.05 -9.18
C PHE A 40 -44.13 2.07 -8.77
N ASP A 41 -44.19 2.58 -7.54
CA ASP A 41 -43.23 3.56 -7.03
C ASP A 41 -42.09 2.84 -6.30
N LEU A 42 -40.85 2.97 -6.80
CA LEU A 42 -39.69 2.29 -6.22
C LEU A 42 -39.38 2.72 -4.78
N TYR A 43 -39.83 3.90 -4.33
CA TYR A 43 -39.69 4.30 -2.92
C TYR A 43 -40.46 3.40 -1.94
N THR A 44 -41.41 2.58 -2.42
CA THR A 44 -42.10 1.60 -1.57
C THR A 44 -41.24 0.37 -1.25
N ARG A 45 -40.13 0.18 -1.97
CA ARG A 45 -39.15 -0.88 -1.66
C ARG A 45 -38.11 -0.36 -0.68
N SER A 46 -37.89 -1.09 0.40
CA SER A 46 -36.92 -0.72 1.44
C SER A 46 -35.47 -0.69 0.93
N ASP A 47 -35.07 -1.60 0.05
CA ASP A 47 -33.71 -1.62 -0.52
C ASP A 47 -33.42 -0.39 -1.38
N PHE A 48 -34.36 0.00 -2.25
CA PHE A 48 -34.27 1.22 -3.04
C PHE A 48 -34.29 2.47 -2.17
N LEU A 49 -35.25 2.56 -1.25
CA LEU A 49 -35.41 3.71 -0.36
C LEU A 49 -34.18 3.90 0.54
N ASN A 50 -33.69 2.84 1.19
CA ASN A 50 -32.52 2.92 2.08
C ASN A 50 -31.26 3.33 1.30
N THR A 51 -31.06 2.79 0.10
CA THR A 51 -29.92 3.16 -0.76
C THR A 51 -30.03 4.62 -1.22
N TYR A 52 -31.23 5.09 -1.56
CA TYR A 52 -31.48 6.48 -1.95
C TYR A 52 -31.27 7.43 -0.76
N ILE A 53 -31.79 7.09 0.42
CA ILE A 53 -31.65 7.89 1.64
C ILE A 53 -30.20 7.95 2.11
N GLY A 54 -29.47 6.84 2.01
CA GLY A 54 -28.05 6.79 2.33
C GLY A 54 -27.21 7.81 1.54
N ARG A 55 -27.66 8.21 0.35
CA ARG A 55 -26.99 9.24 -0.46
C ARG A 55 -27.18 10.67 0.04
N PHE A 56 -28.15 10.94 0.93
CA PHE A 56 -28.26 12.25 1.63
C PHE A 56 -27.19 12.46 2.70
N GLY A 57 -26.44 11.41 3.07
CA GLY A 57 -25.32 11.48 4.01
C GLY A 57 -25.51 10.69 5.30
N ASN A 58 -24.45 10.60 6.12
CA ASN A 58 -24.51 9.97 7.43
C ASN A 58 -24.96 11.00 8.49
N PRO A 59 -26.08 10.76 9.20
CA PRO A 59 -26.54 11.63 10.28
C PRO A 59 -25.73 11.48 11.58
N GLU A 60 -24.88 10.45 11.70
CA GLU A 60 -24.04 10.26 12.87
C GLU A 60 -22.85 11.25 12.90
N ARG A 61 -22.47 11.68 14.09
CA ARG A 61 -21.30 12.52 14.31
C ARG A 61 -20.02 11.70 14.26
N SER A 62 -19.02 12.23 13.57
CA SER A 62 -17.68 11.66 13.53
C SER A 62 -16.83 12.16 14.70
N GLU A 63 -17.02 13.42 15.10
CA GLU A 63 -16.35 14.06 16.24
C GLU A 63 -17.37 14.85 17.07
N LYS A 64 -17.54 14.48 18.35
CA LYS A 64 -18.52 15.11 19.26
C LYS A 64 -18.21 16.59 19.60
N SER A 65 -16.99 17.05 19.36
CA SER A 65 -16.55 18.41 19.68
C SER A 65 -16.48 19.34 18.46
N ASP A 66 -16.67 18.82 17.24
CA ASP A 66 -16.64 19.62 16.02
C ASP A 66 -18.02 20.23 15.71
N GLU A 67 -18.09 21.56 15.75
CA GLU A 67 -19.28 22.34 15.45
C GLU A 67 -19.70 22.21 13.97
N ALA A 68 -18.73 22.07 13.06
CA ALA A 68 -19.03 21.87 11.64
C ALA A 68 -19.66 20.49 11.38
N ASP A 69 -19.15 19.45 12.05
CA ASP A 69 -19.70 18.09 12.04
C ASP A 69 -21.12 18.05 12.64
N PHE A 70 -21.37 18.81 13.72
CA PHE A 70 -22.71 18.99 14.29
C PHE A 70 -23.67 19.63 13.30
N GLU A 71 -23.31 20.79 12.75
CA GLU A 71 -24.16 21.51 11.80
C GLU A 71 -24.39 20.70 10.51
N ARG A 72 -23.42 19.91 10.06
CA ARG A 72 -23.60 18.95 8.96
C ARG A 72 -24.62 17.87 9.32
N ALA A 73 -24.44 17.16 10.44
CA ALA A 73 -25.35 16.12 10.88
C ALA A 73 -26.79 16.66 11.01
N LYS A 74 -26.92 17.87 11.56
CA LYS A 74 -28.19 18.60 11.70
C LYS A 74 -28.84 18.85 10.33
N ARG A 75 -28.07 19.33 9.34
CA ARG A 75 -28.53 19.49 7.96
C ARG A 75 -28.93 18.18 7.29
N VAL A 76 -28.20 17.08 7.51
CA VAL A 76 -28.55 15.74 6.96
C VAL A 76 -29.90 15.29 7.50
N CYS A 77 -30.09 15.31 8.82
CA CYS A 77 -31.35 14.92 9.45
C CYS A 77 -32.52 15.78 8.95
N MET A 78 -32.35 17.11 8.90
CA MET A 78 -33.40 18.02 8.41
C MET A 78 -33.80 17.71 6.97
N ARG A 79 -32.83 17.48 6.07
CA ARG A 79 -33.12 17.14 4.66
C ARG A 79 -33.84 15.80 4.51
N ARG A 80 -33.44 14.79 5.29
CA ARG A 80 -34.14 13.50 5.31
C ARG A 80 -35.59 13.69 5.80
N ILE A 81 -35.80 14.43 6.87
CA ILE A 81 -37.15 14.79 7.38
C ILE A 81 -37.97 15.46 6.27
N GLU A 82 -37.40 16.45 5.56
CA GLU A 82 -38.07 17.11 4.43
C GLU A 82 -38.41 16.15 3.29
N PHE A 83 -37.49 15.24 2.93
CA PHE A 83 -37.72 14.21 1.91
C PHE A 83 -38.88 13.28 2.29
N TYR A 84 -38.91 12.80 3.54
CA TYR A 84 -40.01 11.98 4.05
C TYR A 84 -41.34 12.74 4.07
N LYS A 85 -41.35 14.01 4.52
CA LYS A 85 -42.55 14.88 4.50
C LYS A 85 -43.07 15.09 3.07
N LYS A 86 -42.19 15.44 2.12
CA LYS A 86 -42.54 15.72 0.71
C LYS A 86 -43.11 14.50 -0.01
N ASN A 87 -42.56 13.32 0.23
CA ASN A 87 -42.95 12.09 -0.45
C ASN A 87 -44.01 11.26 0.30
N LYS A 88 -44.41 11.66 1.51
CA LYS A 88 -45.39 10.96 2.37
C LYS A 88 -45.02 9.50 2.64
N ILE A 89 -43.75 9.27 2.98
CA ILE A 89 -43.19 7.94 3.26
C ILE A 89 -43.28 7.66 4.77
N SER A 90 -43.57 6.41 5.18
CA SER A 90 -43.59 6.01 6.59
C SER A 90 -42.19 5.91 7.20
N GLY A 91 -42.04 6.12 8.51
CA GLY A 91 -40.76 5.98 9.22
C GLY A 91 -40.03 7.29 9.58
N ILE A 92 -40.66 8.45 9.36
CA ILE A 92 -40.08 9.77 9.65
C ILE A 92 -39.74 10.00 11.13
N ALA A 93 -40.41 9.31 12.06
CA ALA A 93 -40.17 9.44 13.50
C ALA A 93 -38.70 9.12 13.87
N ASN A 94 -38.06 8.18 13.18
CA ASN A 94 -36.65 7.83 13.42
C ASN A 94 -35.70 8.97 13.05
N GLU A 95 -35.99 9.72 11.99
CA GLU A 95 -35.16 10.85 11.56
C GLU A 95 -35.30 12.05 12.51
N PHE A 96 -36.50 12.26 13.06
CA PHE A 96 -36.72 13.23 14.13
C PHE A 96 -36.00 12.87 15.43
N GLU A 97 -36.04 11.59 15.82
CA GLU A 97 -35.33 11.11 17.02
C GLU A 97 -33.83 11.40 16.92
N GLN A 98 -33.21 11.06 15.78
CA GLN A 98 -31.80 11.35 15.52
C GLN A 98 -31.48 12.85 15.63
N LEU A 99 -32.33 13.73 15.07
CA LEU A 99 -32.13 15.17 15.19
C LEU A 99 -32.27 15.67 16.64
N LEU A 100 -33.24 15.15 17.40
CA LEU A 100 -33.43 15.55 18.80
C LEU A 100 -32.28 15.08 19.69
N GLU A 101 -31.76 13.88 19.48
CA GLU A 101 -30.56 13.39 20.17
C GLU A 101 -29.33 14.24 19.85
N LEU A 102 -29.20 14.66 18.59
CA LEU A 102 -28.15 15.56 18.14
C LEU A 102 -28.24 16.92 18.86
N LEU A 103 -29.41 17.57 18.86
CA LEU A 103 -29.64 18.85 19.54
C LEU A 103 -29.43 18.76 21.06
N ARG A 104 -29.88 17.66 21.69
CA ARG A 104 -29.64 17.38 23.11
C ARG A 104 -28.14 17.42 23.44
N SER A 105 -27.30 16.86 22.56
CA SER A 105 -25.85 16.86 22.77
C SER A 105 -25.23 18.27 22.78
N HIS A 106 -25.88 19.26 22.16
CA HIS A 106 -25.51 20.68 22.18
C HIS A 106 -26.33 21.51 23.20
N ARG A 107 -27.12 20.85 24.07
CA ARG A 107 -28.06 21.49 25.02
C ARG A 107 -29.09 22.41 24.34
N GLU A 108 -29.41 22.15 23.08
CA GLU A 108 -30.50 22.80 22.37
C GLU A 108 -31.78 21.97 22.58
N TYR A 109 -32.81 22.58 23.17
CA TYR A 109 -34.09 21.93 23.42
C TYR A 109 -35.20 22.68 22.68
N ASP A 110 -35.54 22.20 21.47
CA ASP A 110 -36.60 22.77 20.65
C ASP A 110 -37.95 22.07 20.93
N LYS A 111 -38.90 22.85 21.45
CA LYS A 111 -40.24 22.37 21.78
C LYS A 111 -41.05 21.97 20.55
N GLU A 112 -41.03 22.77 19.49
CA GLU A 112 -41.87 22.54 18.32
C GLU A 112 -41.38 21.30 17.57
N LEU A 113 -40.07 21.13 17.44
CA LEU A 113 -39.47 19.94 16.86
C LEU A 113 -39.78 18.67 17.67
N TYR A 114 -39.76 18.78 19.01
CA TYR A 114 -40.12 17.66 19.88
C TYR A 114 -41.61 17.29 19.77
N LEU A 115 -42.51 18.27 19.60
CA LEU A 115 -43.93 17.99 19.32
C LEU A 115 -44.14 17.32 17.96
N ASP A 116 -43.41 17.76 16.92
CA ASP A 116 -43.37 17.14 15.59
C ASP A 116 -42.94 15.65 15.66
N TYR A 117 -41.92 15.35 16.48
CA TYR A 117 -41.47 13.98 16.76
C TYR A 117 -42.57 13.14 17.42
N LEU A 118 -43.21 13.67 18.48
CA LEU A 118 -44.27 12.94 19.19
C LEU A 118 -45.49 12.72 18.29
N GLU A 119 -45.83 13.67 17.43
CA GLU A 119 -46.88 13.50 16.43
C GLU A 119 -46.52 12.40 15.43
N ALA A 120 -45.30 12.40 14.88
CA ALA A 120 -44.82 11.35 13.98
C ALA A 120 -44.81 9.97 14.64
N ARG A 121 -44.40 9.87 15.90
CA ARG A 121 -44.34 8.62 16.68
C ARG A 121 -45.74 8.11 17.04
N SER A 122 -46.70 9.01 17.26
CA SER A 122 -48.10 8.66 17.53
C SER A 122 -48.88 8.15 16.30
N ALA A 123 -48.35 8.33 15.08
CA ALA A 123 -49.05 8.00 13.85
C ALA A 123 -49.41 6.51 13.69
N THR A 124 -48.68 5.62 14.37
CA THR A 124 -48.93 4.17 14.37
C THR A 124 -49.64 3.66 15.63
N GLU A 125 -49.89 4.53 16.61
CA GLU A 125 -50.45 4.16 17.91
C GLU A 125 -51.96 4.37 17.98
N THR A 126 -52.62 3.60 18.86
CA THR A 126 -54.07 3.72 19.08
C THR A 126 -54.38 4.78 20.12
N TRP A 127 -55.25 5.73 19.77
CA TRP A 127 -55.75 6.74 20.70
C TRP A 127 -56.60 6.12 21.83
N ASP A 128 -56.18 6.32 23.08
CA ASP A 128 -56.96 5.93 24.25
C ASP A 128 -58.00 7.01 24.61
N LYS A 129 -59.26 6.61 24.60
CA LYS A 129 -60.40 7.49 24.90
C LYS A 129 -60.55 7.79 26.40
N GLU A 130 -60.07 6.91 27.28
CA GLU A 130 -60.19 7.09 28.73
C GLU A 130 -59.16 8.11 29.23
N THR A 131 -57.90 7.93 28.86
CA THR A 131 -56.82 8.85 29.24
C THR A 131 -56.73 10.09 28.32
N LYS A 132 -57.40 10.06 27.16
CA LYS A 132 -57.31 11.09 26.10
C LYS A 132 -55.86 11.33 25.67
N SER A 133 -55.12 10.24 25.49
CA SER A 133 -53.71 10.27 25.10
C SER A 133 -53.37 9.12 24.14
N TYR A 134 -52.20 9.18 23.52
CA TYR A 134 -51.60 8.05 22.81
C TYR A 134 -50.82 7.10 23.73
N ASP A 135 -50.70 7.42 25.02
CA ASP A 135 -49.96 6.66 26.06
C ASP A 135 -48.58 6.15 25.61
N LEU A 136 -47.79 7.04 25.00
CA LEU A 136 -46.43 6.71 24.56
C LEU A 136 -45.55 6.33 25.76
N SER A 137 -44.65 5.37 25.55
CA SER A 137 -43.62 5.05 26.54
C SER A 137 -42.58 6.17 26.61
N MET A 138 -42.31 6.68 27.82
CA MET A 138 -41.38 7.79 28.04
C MET A 138 -39.93 7.30 28.13
N TYR A 139 -39.16 7.49 27.06
CA TYR A 139 -37.75 7.12 26.93
C TYR A 139 -36.82 8.12 27.64
N PRO A 140 -35.53 7.80 27.84
CA PRO A 140 -34.58 8.71 28.48
C PRO A 140 -34.47 10.09 27.79
N LEU A 141 -34.53 10.13 26.45
CA LEU A 141 -34.57 11.37 25.67
C LEU A 141 -35.77 12.24 26.05
N ASP A 142 -36.96 11.63 26.14
CA ASP A 142 -38.21 12.33 26.48
C ASP A 142 -38.11 12.97 27.87
N ARG A 143 -37.57 12.24 28.86
CA ARG A 143 -37.43 12.75 30.24
C ARG A 143 -36.49 13.95 30.32
N ASP A 144 -35.39 13.91 29.59
CA ASP A 144 -34.39 14.98 29.58
C ASP A 144 -34.95 16.26 28.92
N TYR A 145 -35.61 16.12 27.77
CA TYR A 145 -36.30 17.24 27.11
C TYR A 145 -37.37 17.87 28.01
N LEU A 146 -38.20 17.04 28.65
CA LEU A 146 -39.24 17.51 29.55
C LEU A 146 -38.65 18.21 30.80
N GLU A 147 -37.59 17.67 31.41
CA GLU A 147 -36.92 18.29 32.57
C GLU A 147 -36.32 19.67 32.23
N HIS A 148 -35.87 19.88 30.98
CA HIS A 148 -35.35 21.16 30.49
C HIS A 148 -36.44 22.17 30.09
N LEU A 149 -37.55 21.73 29.50
CA LEU A 149 -38.62 22.63 29.02
C LEU A 149 -39.53 23.14 30.16
N PHE A 150 -39.87 22.30 31.13
CA PHE A 150 -40.88 22.59 32.14
C PHE A 150 -40.68 23.79 33.07
N PRO A 151 -39.46 24.26 33.38
CA PRO A 151 -39.31 25.51 34.13
C PRO A 151 -39.95 26.72 33.43
N GLN A 152 -40.14 26.67 32.11
CA GLN A 152 -40.72 27.76 31.30
C GLN A 152 -42.00 27.36 30.55
N GLU A 153 -42.26 26.06 30.38
CA GLU A 153 -43.35 25.53 29.56
C GLU A 153 -44.44 24.82 30.37
N SER A 154 -45.69 24.90 29.91
CA SER A 154 -46.80 24.18 30.54
C SER A 154 -46.72 22.68 30.24
N PRO A 155 -47.10 21.78 31.17
CA PRO A 155 -47.14 20.34 30.91
C PRO A 155 -48.30 19.91 30.00
N LYS A 156 -49.31 20.77 29.80
CA LYS A 156 -50.56 20.45 29.08
C LYS A 156 -50.38 19.96 27.63
N PRO A 157 -49.50 20.54 26.79
CA PRO A 157 -49.30 20.06 25.42
C PRO A 157 -48.87 18.60 25.34
N PHE A 158 -48.20 18.09 26.38
CA PHE A 158 -47.63 16.74 26.40
C PHE A 158 -48.62 15.66 26.90
N TYR A 159 -49.72 16.04 27.55
CA TYR A 159 -50.76 15.10 28.00
C TYR A 159 -51.46 14.37 26.85
N ARG A 160 -51.39 14.92 25.63
CA ARG A 160 -51.89 14.24 24.43
C ARG A 160 -51.06 13.01 24.08
N TYR A 161 -49.79 12.98 24.46
CA TYR A 161 -48.82 11.97 24.02
C TYR A 161 -48.46 10.98 25.12
N PHE A 162 -48.32 11.43 26.37
CA PHE A 162 -47.91 10.61 27.52
C PHE A 162 -48.96 10.58 28.63
N ASP A 163 -48.82 9.63 29.56
CA ASP A 163 -49.58 9.62 30.81
C ASP A 163 -49.45 10.94 31.59
N SER A 164 -50.61 11.55 31.89
CA SER A 164 -50.71 12.86 32.53
C SER A 164 -50.04 12.94 33.91
N ARG A 165 -50.07 11.86 34.70
CA ARG A 165 -49.41 11.84 36.03
C ARG A 165 -47.90 11.86 35.90
N SER A 166 -47.36 11.06 34.98
CA SER A 166 -45.92 10.98 34.72
C SER A 166 -45.33 12.30 34.21
N VAL A 167 -46.06 13.00 33.33
CA VAL A 167 -45.71 14.34 32.85
C VAL A 167 -45.78 15.38 33.98
N THR A 168 -46.85 15.37 34.77
CA THR A 168 -47.04 16.28 35.91
C THR A 168 -45.93 16.12 36.94
N ARG A 169 -45.58 14.87 37.28
CA ARG A 169 -44.47 14.56 38.19
C ARG A 169 -43.13 15.10 37.66
N SER A 170 -42.87 14.98 36.37
CA SER A 170 -41.64 15.51 35.76
C SER A 170 -41.60 17.05 35.78
N TYR A 171 -42.75 17.70 35.54
CA TYR A 171 -42.91 19.15 35.67
C TYR A 171 -42.66 19.63 37.10
N GLU A 172 -43.26 18.97 38.09
CA GLU A 172 -43.07 19.33 39.50
C GLU A 172 -41.61 19.25 39.93
N LYS A 173 -40.92 18.17 39.56
CA LYS A 173 -39.48 18.00 39.82
C LYS A 173 -38.66 19.13 39.20
N ALA A 174 -38.89 19.45 37.93
CA ALA A 174 -38.14 20.49 37.21
C ALA A 174 -38.36 21.88 37.83
N CYS A 175 -39.61 22.23 38.17
CA CYS A 175 -39.93 23.48 38.86
C CYS A 175 -39.25 23.57 40.23
N LEU A 176 -39.30 22.52 41.05
CA LEU A 176 -38.64 22.48 42.36
C LEU A 176 -37.11 22.68 42.23
N LEU A 177 -36.47 21.98 41.29
CA LEU A 177 -35.03 22.11 41.04
C LEU A 177 -34.65 23.49 40.50
N SER A 178 -35.54 24.16 39.76
CA SER A 178 -35.32 25.54 39.30
C SER A 178 -35.46 26.60 40.41
N GLY A 179 -35.93 26.20 41.61
CA GLY A 179 -36.19 27.11 42.73
C GLY A 179 -37.59 27.75 42.71
N GLN A 180 -38.48 27.33 41.81
CA GLN A 180 -39.86 27.81 41.78
C GLN A 180 -40.68 27.22 42.94
N SER A 181 -41.51 28.06 43.56
CA SER A 181 -42.46 27.63 44.58
C SER A 181 -43.76 27.16 43.91
N ILE A 182 -43.97 25.86 43.82
CA ILE A 182 -45.18 25.24 43.26
C ILE A 182 -45.91 24.41 44.30
N GLN A 183 -47.22 24.23 44.13
CA GLN A 183 -47.98 23.22 44.87
C GLN A 183 -47.86 21.89 44.14
N CYS A 184 -47.20 20.92 44.77
CA CYS A 184 -47.02 19.59 44.20
C CYS A 184 -48.27 18.73 44.46
N GLN A 185 -48.70 18.00 43.43
CA GLN A 185 -49.80 17.04 43.46
C GLN A 185 -49.27 15.60 43.45
N GLU A 186 -48.15 15.35 42.77
CA GLU A 186 -47.58 14.01 42.58
C GLU A 186 -46.39 13.72 43.51
N TYR A 187 -45.71 14.73 44.04
CA TYR A 187 -44.64 14.57 45.05
C TYR A 187 -45.16 14.60 46.49
N THR A 188 -44.73 13.64 47.32
CA THR A 188 -44.99 13.65 48.77
C THR A 188 -43.97 14.51 49.53
N ASP A 189 -44.32 14.95 50.74
CA ASP A 189 -43.42 15.74 51.60
C ASP A 189 -42.06 15.04 51.84
N GLN A 190 -42.07 13.70 52.00
CA GLN A 190 -40.83 12.92 52.17
C GLN A 190 -39.96 12.97 50.91
N GLN A 191 -40.55 12.82 49.73
CA GLN A 191 -39.79 12.88 48.47
C GLN A 191 -39.22 14.27 48.21
N ILE A 192 -39.92 15.33 48.64
CA ILE A 192 -39.40 16.71 48.59
C ILE A 192 -38.25 16.89 49.58
N ALA A 193 -38.32 16.29 50.77
CA ALA A 193 -37.22 16.29 51.74
C ALA A 193 -35.98 15.55 51.21
N ASP A 194 -36.17 14.34 50.67
CA ASP A 194 -35.09 13.55 50.06
C ASP A 194 -34.43 14.33 48.90
N LEU A 195 -35.26 14.95 48.05
CA LEU A 195 -34.77 15.83 46.99
C LEU A 195 -34.02 17.03 47.54
N ARG A 196 -34.43 17.64 48.66
CA ARG A 196 -33.73 18.78 49.27
C ARG A 196 -32.37 18.39 49.83
N ASP A 197 -32.29 17.26 50.53
CA ASP A 197 -31.08 16.80 51.21
C ASP A 197 -30.02 16.28 50.24
N GLN A 198 -30.41 15.85 49.04
CA GLN A 198 -29.50 15.41 47.98
C GLN A 198 -28.43 16.50 47.67
N VAL A 199 -27.16 16.17 47.91
CA VAL A 199 -26.01 16.99 47.48
C VAL A 199 -25.65 16.60 46.04
N ARG A 200 -25.41 17.61 45.19
CA ARG A 200 -24.85 17.39 43.85
C ARG A 200 -23.65 18.30 43.62
N LEU A 201 -22.56 17.71 43.17
CA LEU A 201 -21.34 18.36 42.74
C LEU A 201 -20.91 17.69 41.43
N ARG A 202 -21.43 18.14 40.28
CA ARG A 202 -21.24 17.43 39.01
C ARG A 202 -20.74 18.36 37.92
N ILE A 203 -19.55 18.10 37.40
CA ILE A 203 -19.05 18.72 36.18
C ILE A 203 -19.94 18.23 35.03
N LEU A 204 -20.51 19.18 34.29
CA LEU A 204 -21.49 18.87 33.25
C LEU A 204 -20.81 18.32 31.97
N GLU A 205 -21.53 17.49 31.21
CA GLU A 205 -21.01 16.82 30.00
C GLU A 205 -20.87 17.73 28.77
N GLY A 206 -21.30 18.99 28.87
CA GLY A 206 -21.18 19.97 27.78
C GLY A 206 -19.96 20.89 27.91
N ASN A 207 -18.98 20.50 28.73
CA ASN A 207 -17.70 21.20 28.78
C ASN A 207 -16.86 20.82 27.56
N LYS A 208 -16.05 21.76 27.07
CA LYS A 208 -15.11 21.48 25.98
C LYS A 208 -14.17 20.35 26.39
N GLU A 209 -14.07 19.31 25.56
CA GLU A 209 -13.25 18.14 25.86
C GLU A 209 -11.84 18.27 25.28
N CYS A 210 -11.67 18.87 24.10
CA CYS A 210 -10.36 18.99 23.45
C CYS A 210 -9.86 20.44 23.48
N TYR A 211 -8.67 20.70 24.02
CA TYR A 211 -8.10 22.05 24.12
C TYR A 211 -6.82 22.19 23.30
N ARG A 212 -6.72 23.30 22.55
CA ARG A 212 -5.51 23.74 21.88
C ARG A 212 -4.78 24.78 22.71
N VAL A 213 -3.46 24.88 22.57
CA VAL A 213 -2.69 25.93 23.25
C VAL A 213 -3.27 27.30 22.88
N GLY A 214 -3.65 28.06 23.92
CA GLY A 214 -4.30 29.37 23.81
C GLY A 214 -5.83 29.34 23.96
N ASP A 215 -6.48 28.17 23.95
CA ASP A 215 -7.90 28.06 24.23
C ASP A 215 -8.22 28.41 25.69
N GLU A 216 -9.35 29.11 25.91
CA GLU A 216 -9.85 29.37 27.26
C GLU A 216 -10.41 28.08 27.88
N VAL A 217 -9.86 27.68 29.03
CA VAL A 217 -10.38 26.55 29.80
C VAL A 217 -11.49 27.02 30.73
N SER A 218 -12.72 26.63 30.43
CA SER A 218 -13.90 26.88 31.26
C SER A 218 -14.57 25.59 31.71
N VAL A 219 -15.05 25.57 32.96
CA VAL A 219 -15.66 24.40 33.59
C VAL A 219 -17.00 24.77 34.19
N SER A 220 -18.07 24.27 33.57
CA SER A 220 -19.45 24.33 34.05
C SER A 220 -19.69 23.23 35.09
N LEU A 221 -20.08 23.63 36.30
CA LEU A 221 -20.27 22.79 37.46
C LEU A 221 -21.70 22.94 38.00
N GLU A 222 -22.43 21.83 38.09
CA GLU A 222 -23.72 21.75 38.79
C GLU A 222 -23.50 21.65 40.30
N LEU A 223 -24.16 22.56 41.01
CA LEU A 223 -24.15 22.68 42.46
C LEU A 223 -25.59 22.54 42.99
N LYS A 224 -25.78 21.69 43.99
CA LYS A 224 -27.03 21.60 44.75
C LYS A 224 -26.72 21.25 46.20
N ASN A 225 -27.33 21.99 47.12
CA ASN A 225 -27.07 21.87 48.56
C ASN A 225 -25.58 22.05 48.92
N VAL A 226 -24.89 22.99 48.25
CA VAL A 226 -23.48 23.34 48.47
C VAL A 226 -23.42 24.78 48.99
N ASP A 227 -22.83 24.98 50.16
CA ASP A 227 -22.62 26.28 50.81
C ASP A 227 -21.15 26.75 50.73
N VAL A 228 -20.20 25.81 50.75
CA VAL A 228 -18.76 26.07 50.57
C VAL A 228 -18.18 25.10 49.54
N LEU A 229 -17.58 25.65 48.50
CA LEU A 229 -16.86 24.92 47.46
C LEU A 229 -15.38 25.26 47.51
N GLU A 230 -14.52 24.25 47.57
CA GLU A 230 -13.07 24.40 47.44
C GLU A 230 -12.62 23.82 46.09
N TRP A 231 -11.71 24.50 45.40
CA TRP A 231 -11.14 24.00 44.15
C TRP A 231 -9.62 24.11 44.14
N LYS A 232 -8.95 23.19 43.44
CA LYS A 232 -7.49 23.13 43.30
C LYS A 232 -7.10 22.79 41.86
N LEU A 233 -6.13 23.52 41.32
CA LEU A 233 -5.53 23.26 40.01
C LEU A 233 -4.12 22.72 40.19
N PHE A 234 -3.83 21.59 39.56
CA PHE A 234 -2.51 20.95 39.52
C PHE A 234 -2.04 20.82 38.07
N GLU A 235 -0.73 20.90 37.87
CA GLU A 235 -0.09 20.51 36.61
C GLU A 235 0.75 19.26 36.84
N LEU A 236 0.63 18.32 35.92
CA LEU A 236 1.28 17.02 36.01
C LEU A 236 2.57 17.02 35.20
N ASN A 237 3.66 16.54 35.80
CA ASN A 237 4.92 16.34 35.09
C ASN A 237 4.82 15.10 34.17
N THR A 238 4.43 15.34 32.92
CA THR A 238 4.20 14.28 31.92
C THR A 238 5.48 13.49 31.62
N ARG A 239 6.65 14.15 31.65
CA ARG A 239 7.96 13.50 31.48
C ARG A 239 8.22 12.41 32.52
N VAL A 240 8.15 12.75 33.80
CA VAL A 240 8.39 11.81 34.92
C VAL A 240 7.34 10.70 34.93
N TYR A 241 6.09 11.02 34.58
CA TYR A 241 5.03 10.04 34.50
C TYR A 241 5.30 8.99 33.41
N TYR A 242 5.57 9.39 32.16
CA TYR A 242 5.76 8.47 31.04
C TYR A 242 7.12 7.76 31.04
N GLU A 243 8.11 8.23 31.80
CA GLU A 243 9.30 7.44 32.10
C GLU A 243 8.96 6.15 32.86
N LYS A 244 8.07 6.26 33.85
CA LYS A 244 7.71 5.16 34.77
C LYS A 244 6.53 4.32 34.29
N ASN A 245 5.60 4.92 33.54
CA ASN A 245 4.34 4.31 33.14
C ASN A 245 4.24 4.18 31.61
N SER A 246 3.38 3.27 31.14
CA SER A 246 3.07 3.10 29.71
C SER A 246 1.59 3.37 29.37
N SER A 247 0.73 3.45 30.39
CA SER A 247 -0.66 3.85 30.27
C SER A 247 -0.77 5.37 30.07
N PRO A 248 -1.82 5.87 29.39
CA PRO A 248 -2.13 7.29 29.38
C PRO A 248 -2.44 7.79 30.80
N ILE A 249 -2.24 9.09 31.03
CA ILE A 249 -2.63 9.74 32.28
C ILE A 249 -4.16 9.72 32.39
N SER A 250 -4.67 9.15 33.48
CA SER A 250 -6.10 9.02 33.75
C SER A 250 -6.52 9.90 34.94
N THR A 251 -7.84 10.05 35.11
CA THR A 251 -8.44 10.77 36.24
C THR A 251 -8.19 10.10 37.60
N THR A 252 -7.76 8.83 37.60
CA THR A 252 -7.38 8.08 38.81
C THR A 252 -5.99 8.42 39.34
N ILE A 253 -5.24 9.31 38.67
CA ILE A 253 -3.90 9.70 39.12
C ILE A 253 -3.91 10.26 40.55
N ASP A 254 -2.99 9.78 41.37
CA ASP A 254 -2.82 10.25 42.73
C ASP A 254 -2.16 11.63 42.72
N LEU A 255 -2.82 12.61 43.35
CA LEU A 255 -2.32 13.97 43.48
C LEU A 255 -1.72 14.23 44.87
N ASP A 256 -1.69 13.22 45.75
CA ASP A 256 -1.11 13.38 47.08
C ASP A 256 0.40 13.64 46.98
N GLY A 257 0.84 14.68 47.70
CA GLY A 257 2.22 15.16 47.65
C GLY A 257 2.53 16.14 46.52
N LEU A 258 1.61 16.39 45.58
CA LEU A 258 1.74 17.46 44.60
C LEU A 258 1.31 18.81 45.19
N ARG A 259 2.01 19.87 44.78
CA ARG A 259 1.65 21.24 45.14
C ARG A 259 0.72 21.82 44.07
N PRO A 260 -0.47 22.33 44.42
CA PRO A 260 -1.33 22.98 43.43
C PRO A 260 -0.70 24.28 42.94
N ILE A 261 -0.90 24.59 41.66
CA ILE A 261 -0.52 25.88 41.06
C ILE A 261 -1.31 26.99 41.73
N THR A 262 -2.63 26.79 41.84
CA THR A 262 -3.57 27.72 42.46
C THR A 262 -4.76 26.97 43.07
N SER A 263 -5.44 27.61 44.00
CA SER A 263 -6.59 27.06 44.72
C SER A 263 -7.48 28.18 45.23
N GLY A 264 -8.78 27.93 45.37
CA GLY A 264 -9.74 28.91 45.87
C GLY A 264 -10.87 28.29 46.69
N ILE A 265 -11.58 29.15 47.42
CA ILE A 265 -12.76 28.79 48.21
C ILE A 265 -13.89 29.76 47.87
N MET A 266 -15.06 29.24 47.49
CA MET A 266 -16.27 30.00 47.15
C MET A 266 -17.40 29.70 48.12
N HIS A 267 -18.22 30.72 48.40
CA HIS A 267 -19.34 30.65 49.33
C HIS A 267 -20.66 30.92 48.60
N TYR A 268 -21.63 30.03 48.75
CA TYR A 268 -22.95 30.10 48.10
C TYR A 268 -24.06 30.22 49.14
N HIS A 269 -25.06 31.04 48.84
CA HIS A 269 -26.24 31.24 49.68
C HIS A 269 -27.51 30.92 48.88
N LEU A 270 -27.61 29.66 48.43
CA LEU A 270 -28.72 29.17 47.62
C LEU A 270 -29.60 28.21 48.43
N PRO A 271 -30.93 28.17 48.21
CA PRO A 271 -31.81 27.15 48.78
C PRO A 271 -31.31 25.73 48.46
N ALA A 272 -31.34 24.83 49.46
CA ALA A 272 -30.79 23.47 49.31
C ALA A 272 -31.44 22.61 48.21
N ILE A 273 -32.70 22.90 47.86
CA ILE A 273 -33.42 22.20 46.78
C ILE A 273 -33.08 22.74 45.38
N GLN A 274 -32.59 23.98 45.30
CA GLN A 274 -32.30 24.65 44.03
C GLN A 274 -31.02 24.09 43.41
N ARG A 275 -31.10 23.76 42.12
CA ARG A 275 -29.97 23.46 41.23
C ARG A 275 -29.39 24.77 40.71
N HIS A 276 -28.08 24.93 40.79
CA HIS A 276 -27.34 26.08 40.28
C HIS A 276 -26.18 25.62 39.40
N ILE A 277 -25.87 26.37 38.35
CA ILE A 277 -24.73 26.08 37.46
C ILE A 277 -23.76 27.24 37.59
N GLU A 278 -22.55 26.95 38.04
CA GLU A 278 -21.44 27.91 38.10
C GLU A 278 -20.44 27.60 36.98
N THR A 279 -19.83 28.63 36.38
CA THR A 279 -18.77 28.45 35.38
C THR A 279 -17.45 29.02 35.90
N PHE A 280 -16.42 28.18 35.99
CA PHE A 280 -15.07 28.57 36.39
C PHE A 280 -14.17 28.74 35.16
N ILE A 281 -13.29 29.74 35.16
CA ILE A 281 -12.31 29.97 34.08
C ILE A 281 -10.90 29.86 34.67
N PHE A 282 -10.02 29.14 33.99
CA PHE A 282 -8.65 28.84 34.45
C PHE A 282 -7.59 29.41 33.49
N PRO A 283 -7.33 30.73 33.48
CA PRO A 283 -6.37 31.35 32.57
C PRO A 283 -4.90 30.96 32.84
N THR A 284 -4.63 30.32 33.99
CA THR A 284 -3.30 29.77 34.33
C THR A 284 -2.92 28.57 33.47
N ILE A 285 -3.86 27.95 32.76
CA ILE A 285 -3.60 26.87 31.80
C ILE A 285 -3.28 27.53 30.45
N ASN A 286 -2.03 27.87 30.21
CA ASN A 286 -1.61 28.71 29.07
C ASN A 286 -0.57 28.07 28.13
N HIS A 287 -0.10 26.86 28.44
CA HIS A 287 0.83 26.11 27.59
C HIS A 287 0.50 24.62 27.57
N ARG A 288 1.16 23.90 26.65
CA ARG A 288 0.94 22.47 26.44
C ARG A 288 1.24 21.67 27.72
N GLY A 289 0.32 20.80 28.13
CA GLY A 289 0.39 20.14 29.44
C GLY A 289 -0.84 19.32 29.80
N CYS A 290 -0.72 18.56 30.88
CA CYS A 290 -1.83 17.81 31.48
C CYS A 290 -2.12 18.39 32.87
N TYR A 291 -3.35 18.83 33.09
CA TYR A 291 -3.75 19.57 34.28
C TYR A 291 -4.93 18.87 34.97
N ALA A 292 -4.95 18.86 36.30
CA ALA A 292 -6.08 18.33 37.06
C ALA A 292 -6.75 19.45 37.86
N VAL A 293 -8.06 19.63 37.65
CA VAL A 293 -8.92 20.53 38.42
C VAL A 293 -9.81 19.69 39.32
N ASP A 294 -9.59 19.79 40.63
CA ASP A 294 -10.45 19.13 41.62
C ASP A 294 -11.38 20.13 42.29
N PHE A 295 -12.66 19.76 42.39
CA PHE A 295 -13.70 20.45 43.14
C PHE A 295 -14.13 19.61 44.34
N PHE A 296 -14.27 20.24 45.51
CA PHE A 296 -14.61 19.57 46.77
C PHE A 296 -15.74 20.31 47.50
N ALA A 297 -16.79 19.59 47.90
CA ALA A 297 -17.84 20.11 48.75
C ALA A 297 -18.58 18.99 49.51
N LYS A 298 -18.88 19.22 50.80
CA LYS A 298 -19.67 18.32 51.67
C LYS A 298 -19.38 16.81 51.48
N GLY A 299 -18.11 16.41 51.56
CA GLY A 299 -17.70 15.00 51.40
C GLY A 299 -17.71 14.45 49.96
N GLN A 300 -18.10 15.23 48.95
CA GLN A 300 -18.04 14.85 47.53
C GLN A 300 -16.88 15.54 46.81
N SER A 301 -16.36 14.88 45.77
CA SER A 301 -15.36 15.42 44.87
C SER A 301 -15.64 15.11 43.41
N SER A 302 -15.29 16.06 42.55
CA SER A 302 -15.40 15.95 41.09
C SER A 302 -14.13 16.50 40.46
N ARG A 303 -13.60 15.77 39.47
CA ARG A 303 -12.32 16.04 38.82
C ARG A 303 -12.50 16.27 37.33
N PHE A 304 -11.83 17.30 36.83
CA PHE A 304 -11.62 17.51 35.40
C PHE A 304 -10.12 17.39 35.09
N LEU A 305 -9.75 16.39 34.29
CA LEU A 305 -8.39 16.25 33.76
C LEU A 305 -8.34 16.94 32.40
N VAL A 306 -7.72 18.10 32.33
CA VAL A 306 -7.59 18.94 31.14
C VAL A 306 -6.31 18.59 30.39
N ASN A 307 -6.45 18.12 29.15
CA ASN A 307 -5.33 17.94 28.23
C ASN A 307 -5.25 19.18 27.33
N MET A 308 -4.24 20.03 27.58
CA MET A 308 -4.00 21.26 26.84
C MET A 308 -2.94 21.01 25.77
N GLY A 309 -3.33 21.04 24.50
CA GLY A 309 -2.46 20.75 23.37
C GLY A 309 -1.98 19.29 23.31
N GLN A 310 -1.39 18.92 22.17
CA GLN A 310 -0.84 17.58 21.97
C GLN A 310 0.28 17.61 20.94
N LEU A 311 1.14 16.58 20.96
CA LEU A 311 2.11 16.34 19.91
C LEU A 311 1.72 15.10 19.11
N ASN A 312 1.65 15.25 17.79
CA ASN A 312 1.46 14.13 16.88
C ASN A 312 2.76 13.77 16.20
N VAL A 313 2.98 12.47 15.95
CA VAL A 313 4.17 11.97 15.28
C VAL A 313 3.75 11.24 14.01
N LEU A 314 4.24 11.73 12.87
CA LEU A 314 4.18 10.99 11.61
C LEU A 314 5.48 10.26 11.39
N VAL A 315 5.39 9.03 10.92
CA VAL A 315 6.53 8.15 10.71
C VAL A 315 6.55 7.74 9.24
N ARG A 316 7.71 7.92 8.59
CA ARG A 316 8.02 7.30 7.30
C ARG A 316 9.28 6.46 7.40
N GLU A 317 9.35 5.40 6.62
CA GLU A 317 10.56 4.59 6.46
C GLU A 317 11.49 5.25 5.42
N SER A 318 12.80 5.15 5.63
CA SER A 318 13.84 5.69 4.74
C SER A 318 15.07 4.78 4.74
N LEU A 319 16.08 5.08 3.89
CA LEU A 319 17.34 4.33 3.89
C LEU A 319 18.12 4.42 5.21
N SER A 320 17.94 5.51 5.98
CA SER A 320 18.66 5.74 7.24
C SER A 320 17.90 5.28 8.49
N GLY A 321 16.69 4.73 8.33
CA GLY A 321 15.81 4.37 9.44
C GLY A 321 14.43 5.04 9.34
N LEU A 322 13.74 5.12 10.48
CA LEU A 322 12.48 5.84 10.59
C LEU A 322 12.75 7.35 10.66
N MET A 323 12.02 8.13 9.86
CA MET A 323 12.02 9.59 9.94
C MET A 323 10.72 10.04 10.59
N LEU A 324 10.84 10.77 11.70
CA LEU A 324 9.74 11.26 12.50
C LEU A 324 9.52 12.74 12.23
N THR A 325 8.32 13.10 11.75
CA THR A 325 7.85 14.49 11.70
C THR A 325 6.95 14.74 12.91
N VAL A 326 7.31 15.71 13.75
CA VAL A 326 6.51 16.08 14.93
C VAL A 326 5.64 17.30 14.61
N LEU A 327 4.36 17.21 14.96
CA LEU A 327 3.36 18.25 14.76
C LEU A 327 2.77 18.66 16.09
N ASP A 328 2.33 19.91 16.17
CA ASP A 328 1.42 20.33 17.24
C ASP A 328 -0.05 20.02 16.94
N GLU A 329 -0.93 20.39 17.87
CA GLU A 329 -2.37 20.25 17.74
C GLU A 329 -3.02 21.16 16.68
N GLN A 330 -2.30 22.14 16.16
CA GLN A 330 -2.72 22.96 15.02
C GLN A 330 -2.31 22.31 13.69
N GLY A 331 -1.53 21.23 13.72
CA GLY A 331 -0.97 20.57 12.55
C GLY A 331 0.22 21.32 11.95
N GLU A 332 0.85 22.22 12.71
CA GLU A 332 2.08 22.88 12.32
C GLU A 332 3.28 22.00 12.71
N ARG A 333 4.25 21.89 11.79
CA ARG A 333 5.48 21.12 12.03
C ARG A 333 6.34 21.84 13.06
N LYS A 334 6.83 21.08 14.05
CA LYS A 334 7.79 21.59 15.03
C LYS A 334 9.19 21.65 14.41
N GLU A 335 9.74 22.85 14.30
CA GLU A 335 11.04 23.08 13.67
C GLU A 335 12.20 23.21 14.68
N SER A 336 11.90 23.40 15.97
CA SER A 336 12.87 23.53 17.05
C SER A 336 12.30 23.06 18.39
N ASN A 337 13.15 22.94 19.41
CA ASN A 337 12.81 22.60 20.81
C ASN A 337 12.10 21.25 20.99
N VAL A 338 12.24 20.34 20.01
CA VAL A 338 11.64 19.01 20.05
C VAL A 338 12.71 17.93 19.85
N TYR A 339 12.60 16.84 20.60
CA TYR A 339 13.47 15.68 20.50
C TYR A 339 12.73 14.41 20.94
N VAL A 340 13.28 13.24 20.59
CA VAL A 340 12.75 11.94 21.03
C VAL A 340 13.74 11.26 21.97
N LEU A 341 13.23 10.76 23.10
CA LEU A 341 13.97 9.87 23.99
C LEU A 341 13.51 8.43 23.82
N LEU A 342 14.44 7.55 23.44
CA LEU A 342 14.21 6.12 23.20
C LEU A 342 15.28 5.33 23.96
N ASP A 343 14.88 4.47 24.90
CA ASP A 343 15.80 3.71 25.77
C ASP A 343 16.92 4.56 26.40
N GLY A 344 16.58 5.79 26.82
CA GLY A 344 17.52 6.74 27.43
C GLY A 344 18.45 7.46 26.45
N ARG A 345 18.36 7.19 25.14
CA ARG A 345 19.11 7.93 24.10
C ARG A 345 18.26 9.07 23.54
N LYS A 346 18.87 10.25 23.40
CA LYS A 346 18.27 11.46 22.82
C LYS A 346 18.52 11.49 21.32
N TYR A 347 17.46 11.69 20.54
CA TYR A 347 17.49 11.89 19.10
C TYR A 347 16.89 13.27 18.79
N GLU A 348 17.63 14.09 18.06
CA GLU A 348 17.29 15.51 17.80
C GLU A 348 16.88 15.71 16.34
N LEU A 349 16.31 16.88 16.04
CA LEU A 349 15.94 17.28 14.69
C LEU A 349 17.19 17.39 13.79
N ASN A 350 17.07 16.89 12.56
CA ASN A 350 18.05 17.09 11.50
C ASN A 350 17.78 18.41 10.73
N ASP A 351 18.59 18.68 9.71
CA ASP A 351 18.46 19.88 8.86
C ASP A 351 17.13 19.95 8.06
N HIS A 352 16.39 18.84 7.97
CA HIS A 352 15.06 18.75 7.34
C HIS A 352 13.90 18.86 8.34
N HIS A 353 14.20 19.15 9.61
CA HIS A 353 13.24 19.17 10.73
C HIS A 353 12.52 17.82 10.94
N GLU A 354 13.24 16.72 10.74
CA GLU A 354 12.81 15.36 11.08
C GLU A 354 13.75 14.74 12.12
N ILE A 355 13.25 13.80 12.92
CA ILE A 355 14.06 13.05 13.89
C ILE A 355 14.34 11.65 13.32
N ALA A 356 15.61 11.34 13.09
CA ALA A 356 16.06 10.07 12.52
C ALA A 356 16.28 9.00 13.59
N ILE A 357 15.55 7.89 13.51
CA ILE A 357 15.72 6.71 14.37
C ILE A 357 16.24 5.54 13.52
N PRO A 358 17.45 5.02 13.76
CA PRO A 358 18.04 3.97 12.94
C PRO A 358 17.28 2.64 13.07
N TYR A 359 17.35 1.80 12.03
CA TYR A 359 16.82 0.44 12.07
C TYR A 359 17.56 -0.45 13.07
N LEU A 360 16.90 -1.54 13.48
CA LEU A 360 17.57 -2.57 14.27
C LEU A 360 18.58 -3.35 13.40
N PRO A 361 19.66 -3.88 13.99
CA PRO A 361 20.63 -4.69 13.27
C PRO A 361 19.99 -5.91 12.57
N PRO A 362 20.54 -6.35 11.42
CA PRO A 362 20.07 -7.53 10.70
C PRO A 362 19.99 -8.77 11.61
N GLY A 363 18.95 -9.58 11.43
CA GLY A 363 18.72 -10.80 12.24
C GLY A 363 17.97 -10.58 13.55
N SER A 364 17.67 -9.32 13.90
CA SER A 364 16.70 -9.00 14.95
C SER A 364 15.27 -9.16 14.41
N SER A 365 14.28 -9.32 15.29
CA SER A 365 12.86 -9.18 14.92
C SER A 365 12.44 -7.72 14.99
N ARG A 366 11.36 -7.34 14.28
CA ARG A 366 10.67 -6.07 14.50
C ARG A 366 10.32 -5.95 16.00
N GLN A 367 10.62 -4.81 16.61
CA GLN A 367 10.35 -4.56 18.03
C GLN A 367 9.65 -3.22 18.20
N THR A 368 8.77 -3.15 19.19
CA THR A 368 8.07 -1.93 19.56
C THR A 368 8.74 -1.32 20.78
N PHE A 369 9.10 -0.05 20.68
CA PHE A 369 9.77 0.71 21.72
C PHE A 369 8.86 1.84 22.22
N LYS A 370 8.93 2.11 23.52
CA LYS A 370 8.31 3.29 24.12
C LYS A 370 9.18 4.50 23.81
N ALA A 371 8.72 5.33 22.89
CA ALA A 371 9.34 6.61 22.56
C ALA A 371 8.67 7.74 23.34
N LEU A 372 9.49 8.65 23.86
CA LEU A 372 9.03 9.84 24.58
C LEU A 372 9.35 11.06 23.73
N VAL A 373 8.33 11.64 23.10
CA VAL A 373 8.45 12.83 22.26
C VAL A 373 8.36 14.03 23.17
N CYS A 374 9.45 14.78 23.26
CA CYS A 374 9.63 15.82 24.25
C CYS A 374 9.69 17.18 23.55
N GLU A 375 8.95 18.15 24.08
CA GLU A 375 9.05 19.55 23.71
C GLU A 375 9.47 20.37 24.93
N GLU A 376 10.51 21.18 24.76
CA GLU A 376 10.99 22.11 25.78
C GLU A 376 10.11 23.38 25.76
N ILE A 377 9.32 23.57 26.83
CA ILE A 377 8.39 24.69 26.96
C ILE A 377 9.09 25.89 27.61
N GLU A 378 9.76 25.63 28.74
CA GLU A 378 10.59 26.58 29.48
C GLU A 378 11.87 25.89 29.96
N ALA A 379 12.85 26.67 30.43
CA ALA A 379 14.03 26.10 31.06
C ALA A 379 13.60 25.21 32.25
N ASP A 380 13.98 23.93 32.21
CA ASP A 380 13.62 22.88 33.17
C ASP A 380 12.16 22.38 33.13
N TRP A 381 11.34 22.80 32.15
CA TRP A 381 9.98 22.27 31.96
C TRP A 381 9.77 21.69 30.56
N VAL A 382 9.49 20.39 30.51
CA VAL A 382 9.35 19.62 29.27
C VAL A 382 7.99 18.95 29.23
N TYR A 383 7.23 19.25 28.19
CA TYR A 383 6.04 18.49 27.85
C TYR A 383 6.47 17.21 27.12
N THR A 384 5.91 16.06 27.52
CA THR A 384 6.23 14.76 26.89
C THR A 384 4.95 14.04 26.49
N GLU A 385 4.90 13.66 25.22
CA GLU A 385 3.90 12.74 24.69
C GLU A 385 4.52 11.36 24.47
N LYS A 386 3.76 10.30 24.79
CA LYS A 386 4.23 8.93 24.61
C LYS A 386 3.78 8.40 23.25
N CYS A 387 4.73 7.88 22.48
CA CYS A 387 4.51 7.24 21.20
C CYS A 387 5.10 5.82 21.21
N ASP A 388 4.39 4.83 20.64
CA ASP A 388 4.98 3.50 20.41
C ASP A 388 5.58 3.46 19.01
N LEU A 389 6.89 3.29 18.92
CA LEU A 389 7.59 3.16 17.65
C LEU A 389 7.87 1.69 17.36
N SER A 390 7.31 1.18 16.27
CA SER A 390 7.60 -0.17 15.79
C SER A 390 8.78 -0.11 14.81
N ILE A 391 9.97 -0.43 15.30
CA ILE A 391 11.22 -0.33 14.53
C ILE A 391 11.53 -1.70 13.89
N PRO A 392 11.55 -1.79 12.55
CA PRO A 392 11.97 -3.01 11.86
C PRO A 392 13.49 -3.21 11.95
N ALA A 393 13.91 -4.47 11.84
CA ALA A 393 15.31 -4.80 11.59
C ALA A 393 15.63 -4.65 10.10
N GLU A 394 16.87 -4.34 9.76
CA GLU A 394 17.30 -4.26 8.36
C GLU A 394 17.08 -5.59 7.62
N SER A 395 16.11 -5.58 6.72
CA SER A 395 15.78 -6.70 5.84
C SER A 395 15.97 -6.28 4.39
N PHE A 396 17.09 -6.73 3.82
CA PHE A 396 17.38 -6.57 2.40
C PHE A 396 16.79 -7.72 1.59
N ALA A 397 16.08 -7.37 0.52
CA ALA A 397 15.61 -8.28 -0.52
C ALA A 397 16.17 -7.84 -1.89
N LEU A 398 16.46 -8.82 -2.75
CA LEU A 398 16.86 -8.60 -4.13
C LEU A 398 15.92 -9.40 -5.02
N GLU A 399 15.32 -8.73 -5.99
CA GLU A 399 14.43 -9.32 -6.99
C GLU A 399 15.05 -9.13 -8.38
N LEU A 400 14.86 -10.14 -9.23
CA LEU A 400 15.27 -10.09 -10.63
C LEU A 400 14.03 -10.36 -11.49
N LYS A 401 13.70 -9.39 -12.32
CA LYS A 401 12.67 -9.45 -13.36
C LYS A 401 13.31 -9.28 -14.72
N GLY A 402 12.59 -9.62 -15.77
CA GLY A 402 13.14 -9.54 -17.10
C GLY A 402 12.35 -10.34 -18.11
N ASP A 403 12.68 -10.10 -19.37
CA ASP A 403 12.03 -10.72 -20.51
C ASP A 403 13.02 -10.89 -21.67
N VAL A 404 12.70 -11.83 -22.55
CA VAL A 404 13.35 -12.02 -23.84
C VAL A 404 12.29 -12.50 -24.81
N ASP A 405 11.98 -11.72 -25.84
CA ASP A 405 10.89 -12.07 -26.75
C ASP A 405 11.22 -13.35 -27.56
N ASN A 406 10.20 -14.19 -27.79
CA ASN A 406 10.39 -15.48 -28.44
C ASN A 406 10.72 -15.36 -29.93
N GLU A 407 10.37 -14.25 -30.59
CA GLU A 407 10.79 -13.97 -31.97
C GLU A 407 12.26 -13.56 -32.06
N ALA A 408 12.90 -13.21 -30.94
CA ALA A 408 14.34 -12.96 -30.89
C ALA A 408 15.15 -14.25 -30.63
N LEU A 409 14.54 -15.29 -30.05
CA LEU A 409 15.17 -16.59 -29.74
C LEU A 409 15.21 -17.53 -30.95
N VAL A 410 15.63 -17.01 -32.11
CA VAL A 410 15.65 -17.72 -33.39
C VAL A 410 17.10 -17.89 -33.84
N ARG A 411 17.43 -19.06 -34.39
CA ARG A 411 18.79 -19.34 -34.87
C ARG A 411 19.22 -18.30 -35.90
N GLY A 412 20.46 -17.83 -35.76
CA GLY A 412 21.04 -16.81 -36.63
C GLY A 412 20.82 -15.38 -36.15
N ASN A 413 20.03 -15.17 -35.10
CA ASN A 413 19.94 -13.86 -34.47
C ASN A 413 21.20 -13.58 -33.64
N GLU A 414 22.00 -12.61 -34.10
CA GLU A 414 23.21 -12.16 -33.39
C GLU A 414 22.94 -11.01 -32.42
N ASN A 415 21.75 -10.42 -32.48
CA ASN A 415 21.37 -9.22 -31.73
C ASN A 415 20.18 -9.46 -30.77
N CYS A 416 19.97 -10.71 -30.31
CA CYS A 416 18.95 -10.97 -29.30
C CYS A 416 19.34 -10.23 -28.00
N GLN A 417 18.38 -9.49 -27.44
CA GLN A 417 18.58 -8.70 -26.22
C GLN A 417 17.70 -9.24 -25.11
N VAL A 418 18.32 -9.60 -23.99
CA VAL A 418 17.62 -9.93 -22.75
C VAL A 418 17.52 -8.66 -21.91
N LEU A 419 16.30 -8.23 -21.60
CA LEU A 419 16.05 -7.11 -20.70
C LEU A 419 15.94 -7.64 -19.27
N LEU A 420 16.74 -7.11 -18.35
CA LEU A 420 16.76 -7.49 -16.95
C LEU A 420 16.55 -6.26 -16.06
N ARG A 421 15.55 -6.33 -15.21
CA ARG A 421 15.29 -5.37 -14.15
C ARG A 421 15.73 -5.94 -12.81
N VAL A 422 16.61 -5.20 -12.16
CA VAL A 422 17.06 -5.50 -10.79
C VAL A 422 16.30 -4.58 -9.85
N SER A 423 15.69 -5.14 -8.81
CA SER A 423 15.02 -4.36 -7.77
C SER A 423 15.58 -4.76 -6.41
N ALA A 424 16.24 -3.84 -5.72
CA ALA A 424 16.66 -4.02 -4.34
C ALA A 424 15.69 -3.30 -3.40
N MET A 425 15.39 -3.92 -2.26
CA MET A 425 14.50 -3.36 -1.23
C MET A 425 15.18 -3.44 0.13
N LEU A 426 14.98 -2.40 0.95
CA LEU A 426 15.28 -2.37 2.38
C LEU A 426 13.96 -2.16 3.13
N ASN A 427 13.49 -3.18 3.85
CA ASN A 427 12.21 -3.13 4.58
C ASN A 427 11.04 -2.68 3.69
N GLU A 428 10.88 -3.28 2.50
CA GLU A 428 9.86 -2.88 1.49
C GLU A 428 10.07 -1.48 0.88
N THR A 429 11.08 -0.71 1.30
CA THR A 429 11.44 0.57 0.68
C THR A 429 12.45 0.35 -0.45
N PRO A 430 12.24 0.95 -1.64
CA PRO A 430 13.21 0.87 -2.74
C PRO A 430 14.62 1.27 -2.30
N PHE A 431 15.57 0.37 -2.52
CA PHE A 431 16.99 0.58 -2.27
C PHE A 431 17.70 0.88 -3.59
N PRO A 432 18.47 1.98 -3.71
CA PRO A 432 19.17 2.32 -4.94
C PRO A 432 20.08 1.18 -5.42
N ASN A 433 19.85 0.71 -6.64
CA ASN A 433 20.65 -0.31 -7.29
C ASN A 433 22.10 0.15 -7.49
N SER A 434 22.31 1.46 -7.64
CA SER A 434 23.65 2.06 -7.73
C SER A 434 24.52 1.85 -6.48
N LEU A 435 23.91 1.54 -5.33
CA LEU A 435 24.62 1.25 -4.07
C LEU A 435 24.99 -0.24 -3.90
N LEU A 436 24.53 -1.11 -4.80
CA LEU A 436 24.91 -2.53 -4.80
C LEU A 436 26.37 -2.72 -5.22
N GLN A 437 27.10 -3.55 -4.47
CA GLN A 437 28.51 -3.89 -4.71
C GLN A 437 28.66 -5.31 -5.26
N ASP A 438 29.81 -5.63 -5.85
CA ASP A 438 30.14 -6.97 -6.35
C ASP A 438 29.07 -7.60 -7.26
N VAL A 439 28.45 -6.79 -8.12
CA VAL A 439 27.36 -7.23 -9.00
C VAL A 439 27.89 -8.19 -10.07
N SER A 440 27.22 -9.33 -10.23
CA SER A 440 27.47 -10.31 -11.29
C SER A 440 26.15 -10.93 -11.74
N ILE A 441 25.88 -10.87 -13.05
CA ILE A 441 24.72 -11.52 -13.69
C ILE A 441 25.23 -12.67 -14.55
N ILE A 442 24.57 -13.83 -14.46
CA ILE A 442 24.85 -15.02 -15.26
C ILE A 442 23.59 -15.36 -16.04
N LEU A 443 23.69 -15.36 -17.37
CA LEU A 443 22.71 -15.94 -18.26
C LEU A 443 23.13 -17.37 -18.62
N SER A 444 22.28 -18.34 -18.31
CA SER A 444 22.45 -19.74 -18.67
C SER A 444 21.44 -20.09 -19.76
N THR A 445 21.93 -20.55 -20.91
CA THR A 445 21.10 -21.08 -21.99
C THR A 445 21.28 -22.58 -22.09
N LYS A 446 20.24 -23.26 -22.55
CA LYS A 446 20.28 -24.68 -22.89
C LYS A 446 19.72 -24.84 -24.29
N ASP A 447 20.46 -25.48 -25.18
CA ASP A 447 19.98 -25.74 -26.54
C ASP A 447 19.11 -27.02 -26.62
N MET A 448 18.47 -27.23 -27.77
CA MET A 448 17.67 -28.43 -28.05
C MET A 448 18.48 -29.74 -28.07
N ASP A 449 19.81 -29.65 -28.08
CA ASP A 449 20.71 -30.79 -27.96
C ASP A 449 21.03 -31.17 -26.52
N ASP A 450 20.48 -30.46 -25.53
CA ASP A 450 20.75 -30.61 -24.09
C ASP A 450 22.10 -29.99 -23.65
N ILE A 451 22.73 -29.17 -24.50
CA ILE A 451 24.02 -28.53 -24.21
C ILE A 451 23.77 -27.19 -23.51
N ALA A 452 24.35 -27.05 -22.31
CA ALA A 452 24.29 -25.82 -21.55
C ALA A 452 25.44 -24.86 -21.90
N SER A 453 25.15 -23.57 -22.01
CA SER A 453 26.10 -22.48 -22.20
C SER A 453 25.83 -21.36 -21.21
N GLU A 454 26.86 -20.67 -20.74
CA GLU A 454 26.73 -19.58 -19.76
C GLU A 454 27.49 -18.34 -20.20
N VAL A 455 26.85 -17.17 -20.03
CA VAL A 455 27.44 -15.85 -20.24
C VAL A 455 27.39 -15.10 -18.91
N THR A 456 28.56 -14.68 -18.41
CA THR A 456 28.66 -13.88 -17.18
C THR A 456 28.99 -12.44 -17.52
N VAL A 457 28.21 -11.50 -17.00
CA VAL A 457 28.42 -10.06 -17.14
C VAL A 457 28.47 -9.40 -15.77
N LYS A 458 29.29 -8.35 -15.63
CA LYS A 458 29.43 -7.55 -14.40
C LYS A 458 29.01 -6.10 -14.69
N PRO A 459 27.71 -5.83 -14.80
CA PRO A 459 27.22 -4.52 -15.17
C PRO A 459 27.37 -3.53 -14.00
N VAL A 460 27.47 -2.25 -14.33
CA VAL A 460 27.21 -1.18 -13.36
C VAL A 460 25.71 -0.95 -13.36
N LEU A 461 25.06 -1.21 -12.23
CA LEU A 461 23.62 -0.99 -12.10
C LEU A 461 23.35 0.51 -11.94
N LYS A 462 22.28 0.97 -12.59
CA LYS A 462 21.76 2.33 -12.46
C LYS A 462 20.37 2.29 -11.87
N ASP A 463 19.94 3.41 -11.33
CA ASP A 463 18.60 3.57 -10.75
C ASP A 463 17.57 3.98 -11.82
N ASP A 464 18.03 4.52 -12.96
CA ASP A 464 17.25 5.09 -14.05
C ASP A 464 17.28 4.28 -15.36
N ALA A 465 17.75 3.02 -15.31
CA ALA A 465 17.84 2.15 -16.48
C ALA A 465 17.91 0.66 -16.11
N GLU A 466 17.21 -0.18 -16.88
CA GLU A 466 17.35 -1.64 -16.85
C GLU A 466 18.65 -2.11 -17.52
N VAL A 467 19.10 -3.30 -17.12
CA VAL A 467 20.26 -3.96 -17.70
C VAL A 467 19.86 -4.69 -18.97
N VAL A 468 20.60 -4.45 -20.05
CA VAL A 468 20.41 -5.16 -21.32
C VAL A 468 21.61 -6.06 -21.54
N VAL A 469 21.37 -7.36 -21.67
CA VAL A 469 22.42 -8.35 -21.92
C VAL A 469 22.25 -8.92 -23.33
N PRO A 470 23.24 -8.74 -24.23
CA PRO A 470 23.18 -9.31 -25.55
C PRO A 470 23.41 -10.83 -25.48
N LEU A 471 22.62 -11.57 -26.26
CA LEU A 471 22.69 -13.02 -26.38
C LEU A 471 22.77 -13.39 -27.86
N ARG A 472 23.75 -14.23 -28.23
CA ARG A 472 23.87 -14.75 -29.60
C ARG A 472 23.16 -16.10 -29.70
N ILE A 473 22.24 -16.24 -30.66
CA ILE A 473 21.48 -17.47 -30.86
C ILE A 473 22.08 -18.27 -32.02
N SER A 474 23.00 -19.18 -31.70
CA SER A 474 23.66 -20.04 -32.70
C SER A 474 22.92 -21.35 -32.97
N LYS A 475 22.06 -21.78 -32.04
CA LYS A 475 21.29 -23.03 -32.08
C LYS A 475 19.87 -22.80 -31.54
N PRO A 476 18.90 -23.67 -31.89
CA PRO A 476 17.57 -23.66 -31.30
C PRO A 476 17.66 -23.80 -29.77
N ILE A 477 17.05 -22.85 -29.05
CA ILE A 477 17.13 -22.77 -27.59
C ILE A 477 15.98 -23.55 -26.95
N GLN A 478 16.29 -24.38 -25.97
CA GLN A 478 15.33 -25.06 -25.11
C GLN A 478 14.94 -24.21 -23.90
N SER A 479 15.90 -23.54 -23.25
CA SER A 479 15.62 -22.67 -22.12
C SER A 479 16.66 -21.56 -21.93
N VAL A 480 16.23 -20.47 -21.29
CA VAL A 480 17.05 -19.32 -20.89
C VAL A 480 16.75 -19.00 -19.43
N LYS A 481 17.80 -18.88 -18.62
CA LYS A 481 17.72 -18.52 -17.20
C LYS A 481 18.68 -17.38 -16.89
N ALA A 482 18.25 -16.43 -16.08
CA ALA A 482 19.09 -15.37 -15.53
C ALA A 482 19.29 -15.56 -14.02
N SER A 483 20.48 -15.25 -13.53
CA SER A 483 20.75 -15.16 -12.10
C SER A 483 21.64 -13.96 -11.81
N ILE A 484 21.40 -13.31 -10.67
CA ILE A 484 22.18 -12.17 -10.20
C ILE A 484 22.71 -12.44 -8.79
N THR A 485 23.93 -11.99 -8.54
CA THR A 485 24.51 -11.86 -7.20
C THR A 485 24.99 -10.43 -7.00
N ALA A 486 24.77 -9.89 -5.81
CA ALA A 486 25.20 -8.55 -5.41
C ALA A 486 25.45 -8.51 -3.90
N SER A 487 26.11 -7.47 -3.39
CA SER A 487 26.38 -7.27 -1.98
C SER A 487 25.92 -5.90 -1.50
N VAL A 488 25.40 -5.83 -0.28
CA VAL A 488 25.05 -4.58 0.42
C VAL A 488 25.88 -4.45 1.69
N VAL A 489 26.13 -3.21 2.13
CA VAL A 489 26.72 -2.92 3.44
C VAL A 489 25.58 -2.47 4.37
N THR A 490 25.37 -3.22 5.45
CA THR A 490 24.34 -2.94 6.45
C THR A 490 24.76 -1.78 7.36
N ASN A 491 23.84 -1.16 8.11
CA ASN A 491 24.16 0.01 8.95
C ASN A 491 25.21 -0.26 10.04
N ASN A 492 25.39 -1.51 10.44
CA ASN A 492 26.47 -1.94 11.36
C ASN A 492 27.81 -2.25 10.64
N GLY A 493 27.93 -1.95 9.35
CA GLY A 493 29.14 -2.13 8.54
C GLY A 493 29.39 -3.57 8.07
N VAL A 494 28.43 -4.48 8.21
CA VAL A 494 28.56 -5.87 7.75
C VAL A 494 28.21 -5.97 6.27
N LYS A 495 29.07 -6.64 5.48
CA LYS A 495 28.79 -6.92 4.08
C LYS A 495 27.90 -8.17 3.96
N LYS A 496 26.73 -8.03 3.37
CA LYS A 496 25.75 -9.10 3.14
C LYS A 496 25.61 -9.37 1.64
N GLN A 497 25.75 -10.64 1.24
CA GLN A 497 25.52 -11.07 -0.14
C GLN A 497 24.03 -11.37 -0.35
N LEU A 498 23.51 -10.97 -1.51
CA LEU A 498 22.15 -11.16 -1.99
C LEU A 498 22.20 -11.88 -3.34
N SER A 499 21.16 -12.64 -3.66
CA SER A 499 21.05 -13.35 -4.92
C SER A 499 19.59 -13.52 -5.34
N ALA A 500 19.33 -13.46 -6.64
CA ALA A 500 18.03 -13.75 -7.24
C ALA A 500 18.20 -14.50 -8.57
N SER A 501 17.17 -15.22 -9.01
CA SER A 501 17.17 -15.92 -10.29
C SER A 501 15.79 -15.92 -10.93
N LEU A 502 15.75 -15.90 -12.25
CA LEU A 502 14.55 -15.84 -13.07
C LEU A 502 14.69 -16.82 -14.24
N ASP A 503 13.69 -17.67 -14.44
CA ASP A 503 13.57 -18.45 -15.67
C ASP A 503 12.87 -17.57 -16.70
N LEU A 504 13.59 -17.19 -17.76
CA LEU A 504 13.12 -16.25 -18.77
C LEU A 504 12.30 -16.97 -19.85
N TYR A 505 12.80 -18.10 -20.32
CA TYR A 505 12.18 -18.89 -21.39
C TYR A 505 12.39 -20.39 -21.14
N SER A 506 11.38 -21.20 -21.45
CA SER A 506 11.50 -22.66 -21.50
C SER A 506 10.43 -23.24 -22.41
N THR A 507 10.79 -24.25 -23.19
CA THR A 507 9.85 -25.02 -24.01
C THR A 507 9.78 -26.49 -23.61
N ASP A 508 8.58 -27.05 -23.67
CA ASP A 508 8.33 -28.49 -23.47
C ASP A 508 8.63 -29.30 -24.74
N TYR A 509 8.92 -28.63 -25.87
CA TYR A 509 9.30 -29.27 -27.13
C TYR A 509 10.68 -29.94 -26.99
N ASN A 510 10.75 -31.23 -27.29
CA ASN A 510 12.00 -31.98 -27.31
C ASN A 510 12.10 -32.79 -28.62
N PRO A 511 12.97 -32.39 -29.56
CA PRO A 511 13.08 -33.06 -30.85
C PRO A 511 13.59 -34.51 -30.71
N LYS A 512 14.36 -34.83 -29.66
CA LYS A 512 14.93 -36.18 -29.45
C LYS A 512 13.91 -37.22 -28.94
N ARG A 513 12.77 -36.79 -28.39
CA ARG A 513 11.73 -37.71 -27.86
C ARG A 513 10.70 -38.14 -28.91
N ASN A 514 10.62 -37.49 -30.07
CA ASN A 514 9.58 -37.73 -31.08
C ASN A 514 10.11 -38.46 -32.33
N LEU A 515 10.74 -39.63 -32.16
CA LEU A 515 11.09 -40.50 -33.30
C LEU A 515 9.87 -41.24 -33.89
N ASN A 516 8.72 -41.21 -33.21
CA ASN A 516 7.42 -41.69 -33.70
C ASN A 516 6.47 -40.50 -33.87
N ILE A 517 6.57 -39.77 -34.99
CA ILE A 517 5.57 -38.76 -35.35
C ILE A 517 4.41 -39.50 -36.02
N GLU A 518 3.35 -39.81 -35.25
CA GLU A 518 2.11 -40.39 -35.81
C GLU A 518 1.28 -39.34 -36.56
N GLU A 519 1.39 -38.06 -36.18
CA GLU A 519 0.68 -36.93 -36.81
C GLU A 519 1.50 -35.63 -36.69
N VAL A 520 1.69 -34.93 -37.80
CA VAL A 520 2.28 -33.58 -37.82
C VAL A 520 1.17 -32.58 -37.54
N LYS A 521 1.25 -31.88 -36.40
CA LYS A 521 0.22 -30.92 -36.00
C LYS A 521 0.50 -29.53 -36.59
N PRO A 522 -0.54 -28.82 -37.07
CA PRO A 522 -0.41 -27.44 -37.48
C PRO A 522 -0.08 -26.54 -36.29
N SER A 523 0.75 -25.54 -36.56
CA SER A 523 1.04 -24.42 -35.68
C SER A 523 0.11 -23.25 -36.02
N TYR A 524 -0.51 -22.66 -35.00
CA TYR A 524 -1.35 -21.49 -35.15
C TYR A 524 -0.62 -20.24 -34.69
N SER A 525 -0.77 -19.15 -35.42
CA SER A 525 -0.10 -17.89 -35.18
C SER A 525 -1.09 -16.71 -35.23
N LEU A 526 -1.12 -15.83 -34.24
CA LEU A 526 -2.07 -14.71 -34.15
C LEU A 526 -1.38 -13.40 -34.56
N PHE A 527 -2.00 -12.60 -35.42
CA PHE A 527 -1.47 -11.30 -35.86
C PHE A 527 -2.60 -10.35 -36.26
N ARG A 528 -2.31 -9.06 -36.42
CA ARG A 528 -3.30 -8.06 -36.86
C ARG A 528 -3.08 -7.59 -38.30
N LYS A 529 -4.15 -7.16 -38.98
CA LYS A 529 -4.11 -6.52 -40.31
C LYS A 529 -5.12 -5.37 -40.36
N ARG A 530 -4.84 -4.35 -41.17
CA ARG A 530 -5.80 -3.27 -41.43
C ARG A 530 -6.75 -3.71 -42.55
N THR A 531 -8.04 -3.58 -42.31
CA THR A 531 -9.11 -3.84 -43.28
C THR A 531 -9.97 -2.59 -43.45
N SER A 532 -10.99 -2.65 -44.30
CA SER A 532 -11.99 -1.58 -44.46
C SER A 532 -12.81 -1.32 -43.21
N GLN A 533 -12.86 -2.26 -42.26
CA GLN A 533 -13.62 -2.13 -41.00
C GLN A 533 -12.75 -1.63 -39.83
N GLY A 534 -11.43 -1.59 -39.99
CA GLY A 534 -10.49 -1.18 -38.94
C GLY A 534 -9.30 -2.14 -38.84
N VAL A 535 -8.73 -2.29 -37.65
CA VAL A 535 -7.69 -3.29 -37.39
C VAL A 535 -8.35 -4.58 -36.91
N GLU A 536 -8.18 -5.66 -37.66
CA GLU A 536 -8.76 -6.98 -37.38
C GLU A 536 -7.68 -7.99 -36.98
N PHE A 537 -8.09 -9.02 -36.24
CA PHE A 537 -7.25 -10.15 -35.85
C PHE A 537 -7.36 -11.29 -36.87
N PHE A 538 -6.23 -11.91 -37.16
CA PHE A 538 -6.10 -13.04 -38.06
C PHE A 538 -5.28 -14.15 -37.42
N VAL A 539 -5.58 -15.40 -37.79
CA VAL A 539 -4.79 -16.56 -37.42
C VAL A 539 -4.17 -17.18 -38.65
N TYR A 540 -2.86 -17.41 -38.64
CA TYR A 540 -2.13 -18.15 -39.64
C TYR A 540 -1.89 -19.58 -39.17
N ALA A 541 -2.34 -20.55 -39.94
CA ALA A 541 -2.10 -21.98 -39.71
C ALA A 541 -0.95 -22.44 -40.62
N SER A 542 0.12 -22.95 -40.01
CA SER A 542 1.33 -23.38 -40.71
C SER A 542 1.81 -24.77 -40.30
N GLY A 543 2.53 -25.44 -41.20
CA GLY A 543 3.29 -26.64 -40.87
C GLY A 543 4.59 -26.34 -40.13
N PRO A 544 5.32 -27.37 -39.68
CA PRO A 544 6.58 -27.21 -38.95
C PRO A 544 7.66 -26.46 -39.74
N ALA A 545 7.59 -26.48 -41.08
CA ALA A 545 8.50 -25.75 -41.93
C ALA A 545 7.97 -24.36 -42.31
N GLY A 546 6.83 -23.91 -41.76
CA GLY A 546 6.25 -22.59 -42.04
C GLY A 546 5.44 -22.52 -43.34
N GLU A 547 5.09 -23.67 -43.92
CA GLU A 547 4.20 -23.76 -45.09
C GLU A 547 2.73 -23.50 -44.71
N PRO A 548 1.93 -22.80 -45.54
CA PRO A 548 0.52 -22.56 -45.25
C PRO A 548 -0.30 -23.85 -45.29
N TYR A 549 -1.28 -23.98 -44.39
CA TYR A 549 -2.30 -25.03 -44.46
C TYR A 549 -3.61 -24.49 -45.02
N PRO A 550 -3.93 -24.72 -46.31
CA PRO A 550 -5.21 -24.31 -46.88
C PRO A 550 -6.34 -25.29 -46.54
N SER A 551 -7.57 -24.79 -46.49
CA SER A 551 -8.79 -25.58 -46.23
C SER A 551 -8.76 -26.45 -44.97
N LEU A 552 -8.04 -26.00 -43.93
CA LEU A 552 -7.99 -26.63 -42.62
C LEU A 552 -9.18 -26.17 -41.77
N PRO A 553 -10.01 -27.09 -41.25
CA PRO A 553 -11.05 -26.74 -40.28
C PRO A 553 -10.46 -26.26 -38.96
N VAL A 554 -10.90 -25.09 -38.49
CA VAL A 554 -10.42 -24.43 -37.28
C VAL A 554 -11.57 -24.18 -36.31
N SER A 555 -11.50 -24.76 -35.11
CA SER A 555 -12.40 -24.43 -34.01
C SER A 555 -11.84 -23.25 -33.22
N VAL A 556 -12.62 -22.17 -33.14
CA VAL A 556 -12.26 -20.97 -32.38
C VAL A 556 -13.20 -20.81 -31.20
N LYS A 557 -12.65 -20.61 -30.01
CA LYS A 557 -13.41 -20.25 -28.81
C LYS A 557 -12.97 -18.88 -28.31
N LEU A 558 -13.94 -18.04 -27.98
CA LEU A 558 -13.72 -16.67 -27.50
C LEU A 558 -14.31 -16.49 -26.11
N ASN A 559 -13.53 -15.91 -25.20
CA ASN A 559 -14.02 -15.44 -23.91
C ASN A 559 -14.16 -13.92 -23.94
N HIS A 560 -15.30 -13.42 -23.48
CA HIS A 560 -15.61 -11.98 -23.48
C HIS A 560 -15.52 -11.42 -22.06
N LEU A 561 -15.04 -10.18 -21.92
CA LEU A 561 -14.82 -9.51 -20.64
C LEU A 561 -16.07 -9.50 -19.75
N TYR A 562 -17.24 -9.26 -20.36
CA TYR A 562 -18.52 -9.12 -19.65
C TYR A 562 -19.39 -10.40 -19.62
N SER A 563 -18.84 -11.56 -19.99
CA SER A 563 -19.60 -12.81 -20.06
C SER A 563 -18.81 -13.98 -19.49
N THR A 564 -19.46 -14.79 -18.66
CA THR A 564 -18.92 -16.08 -18.21
C THR A 564 -19.06 -17.18 -19.25
N SER A 565 -19.83 -16.96 -20.32
CA SER A 565 -20.02 -17.91 -21.41
C SER A 565 -18.90 -17.81 -22.44
N THR A 566 -18.36 -18.96 -22.85
CA THR A 566 -17.43 -19.06 -23.97
C THR A 566 -18.21 -19.19 -25.29
N PHE A 567 -17.92 -18.32 -26.24
CA PHE A 567 -18.47 -18.37 -27.60
C PHE A 567 -17.64 -19.33 -28.45
N ARG A 568 -18.28 -20.10 -29.34
CA ARG A 568 -17.59 -21.11 -30.18
C ARG A 568 -17.97 -20.95 -31.63
N PHE A 569 -16.97 -21.02 -32.50
CA PHE A 569 -17.07 -20.88 -33.95
C PHE A 569 -16.32 -22.01 -34.64
N SER A 570 -16.77 -22.37 -35.84
CA SER A 570 -16.08 -23.28 -36.75
C SER A 570 -15.78 -22.50 -38.00
N LEU A 571 -14.50 -22.32 -38.30
CA LEU A 571 -13.97 -21.57 -39.43
C LEU A 571 -13.10 -22.50 -40.29
N GLU A 572 -12.66 -22.02 -41.43
CA GLU A 572 -11.76 -22.73 -42.34
C GLU A 572 -10.69 -21.74 -42.83
N THR A 573 -9.44 -22.20 -42.93
CA THR A 573 -8.33 -21.40 -43.47
C THR A 573 -8.48 -21.19 -44.97
N ASP A 574 -8.12 -20.01 -45.47
CA ASP A 574 -8.10 -19.71 -46.90
C ASP A 574 -6.90 -20.36 -47.63
N GLU A 575 -6.71 -20.06 -48.92
CA GLU A 575 -5.60 -20.57 -49.73
C GLU A 575 -4.21 -20.17 -49.19
N LYS A 576 -4.13 -19.10 -48.39
CA LYS A 576 -2.91 -18.63 -47.74
C LYS A 576 -2.71 -19.21 -46.34
N GLY A 577 -3.62 -20.06 -45.87
CA GLY A 577 -3.60 -20.60 -44.51
C GLY A 577 -4.08 -19.61 -43.44
N GLU A 578 -4.81 -18.56 -43.81
CA GLU A 578 -5.27 -17.50 -42.91
C GLU A 578 -6.76 -17.66 -42.53
N VAL A 579 -7.11 -17.20 -41.33
CA VAL A 579 -8.50 -17.11 -40.83
C VAL A 579 -8.72 -15.72 -40.23
N SER A 580 -9.71 -14.96 -40.74
CA SER A 580 -10.13 -13.70 -40.11
C SER A 580 -11.01 -13.96 -38.89
N LEU A 581 -10.67 -13.29 -37.78
CA LEU A 581 -11.44 -13.30 -36.53
C LEU A 581 -12.21 -11.98 -36.30
N GLY A 582 -11.96 -10.95 -37.11
CA GLY A 582 -12.57 -9.63 -36.99
C GLY A 582 -11.97 -8.75 -35.89
N LEU A 583 -12.73 -7.75 -35.42
CA LEU A 583 -12.24 -6.69 -34.51
C LEU A 583 -12.00 -7.13 -33.05
N LEU A 584 -12.65 -8.21 -32.60
CA LEU A 584 -12.52 -8.80 -31.25
C LEU A 584 -12.57 -7.82 -30.06
N ARG A 585 -13.45 -6.79 -30.12
CA ARG A 585 -13.63 -5.83 -29.01
C ARG A 585 -14.06 -6.56 -27.72
N ASN A 586 -13.43 -6.19 -26.60
CA ASN A 586 -13.71 -6.74 -25.26
C ASN A 586 -13.54 -8.26 -25.13
N ILE A 587 -12.75 -8.89 -26.01
CA ILE A 587 -12.36 -10.30 -25.87
C ILE A 587 -11.12 -10.38 -24.97
N THR A 588 -11.11 -11.33 -24.03
CA THR A 588 -10.00 -11.53 -23.09
C THR A 588 -9.09 -12.68 -23.53
N ARG A 589 -9.63 -13.65 -24.26
CA ARG A 589 -8.92 -14.88 -24.64
C ARG A 589 -9.50 -15.48 -25.91
N ILE A 590 -8.60 -15.94 -26.78
CA ILE A 590 -8.88 -16.71 -27.99
C ILE A 590 -8.29 -18.11 -27.79
N ASP A 591 -9.03 -19.16 -28.11
CA ASP A 591 -8.55 -20.54 -28.17
C ASP A 591 -8.81 -21.09 -29.57
N VAL A 592 -7.74 -21.47 -30.27
CA VAL A 592 -7.76 -21.98 -31.64
C VAL A 592 -7.28 -23.43 -31.61
N ASN A 593 -8.19 -24.39 -31.77
CA ASN A 593 -7.88 -25.82 -31.73
C ASN A 593 -7.00 -26.24 -30.52
N GLY A 594 -7.20 -25.62 -29.34
CA GLY A 594 -6.42 -25.86 -28.13
C GLY A 594 -5.24 -24.91 -27.92
N THR A 595 -4.86 -24.13 -28.93
CA THR A 595 -3.83 -23.09 -28.83
C THR A 595 -4.44 -21.81 -28.27
N VAL A 596 -3.94 -21.34 -27.12
CA VAL A 596 -4.52 -20.21 -26.40
C VAL A 596 -3.73 -18.93 -26.67
N PHE A 597 -4.42 -17.89 -27.12
CA PHE A 597 -3.90 -16.53 -27.24
C PHE A 597 -4.63 -15.60 -26.27
N PRO A 598 -3.98 -15.13 -25.19
CA PRO A 598 -4.53 -14.08 -24.35
C PRO A 598 -4.50 -12.74 -25.09
N LEU A 599 -5.56 -11.95 -24.97
CA LEU A 599 -5.53 -10.56 -25.45
C LEU A 599 -5.06 -9.65 -24.31
N HIS A 600 -4.16 -8.73 -24.63
CA HIS A 600 -3.61 -7.79 -23.67
C HIS A 600 -4.63 -6.73 -23.29
N PHE A 601 -4.64 -6.41 -22.00
CA PHE A 601 -5.31 -5.25 -21.44
C PHE A 601 -4.25 -4.30 -20.94
N GLU A 602 -4.32 -3.06 -21.39
CA GLU A 602 -3.40 -2.00 -21.01
C GLU A 602 -3.32 -1.89 -19.50
N SER A 603 -2.10 -1.83 -18.97
CA SER A 603 -1.90 -1.50 -17.57
C SER A 603 -1.73 0.00 -17.40
N PHE A 604 -2.42 0.53 -16.40
CA PHE A 604 -2.36 1.94 -16.05
C PHE A 604 -1.78 2.11 -14.66
N ASN A 605 -1.05 3.20 -14.43
CA ASN A 605 -0.59 3.58 -13.10
C ASN A 605 -1.71 4.24 -12.29
N VAL A 606 -2.75 3.48 -11.98
CA VAL A 606 -3.94 4.00 -11.29
C VAL A 606 -3.85 3.76 -9.79
N LYS A 607 -3.90 4.83 -9.01
CA LYS A 607 -4.14 4.76 -7.56
C LYS A 607 -5.60 4.37 -7.31
N LYS A 608 -5.83 3.18 -6.74
CA LYS A 608 -7.18 2.62 -6.51
C LYS A 608 -7.95 3.31 -5.38
N ASN A 609 -7.26 3.93 -4.41
CA ASN A 609 -7.89 4.63 -3.29
C ASN A 609 -7.29 6.03 -3.14
N TRP A 610 -8.13 7.05 -3.24
CA TRP A 610 -7.82 8.44 -2.99
C TRP A 610 -8.49 8.89 -1.70
N GLU A 611 -7.75 9.56 -0.84
CA GLU A 611 -8.25 10.11 0.42
C GLU A 611 -7.86 11.58 0.44
N VAL A 612 -8.78 12.48 0.14
CA VAL A 612 -8.49 13.87 -0.23
C VAL A 612 -9.32 14.83 0.59
N ALA A 613 -8.89 16.09 0.67
CA ALA A 613 -9.68 17.14 1.31
C ALA A 613 -10.60 17.84 0.31
N GLU A 614 -11.71 18.39 0.81
CA GLU A 614 -12.65 19.20 0.02
C GLU A 614 -12.02 20.47 -0.58
N ASN A 615 -10.96 21.00 0.05
CA ASN A 615 -10.28 22.23 -0.34
C ASN A 615 -9.07 21.99 -1.26
N GLU A 616 -8.77 20.74 -1.61
CA GLU A 616 -7.79 20.43 -2.66
C GLU A 616 -8.39 20.78 -4.03
N GLU A 617 -7.68 21.60 -4.83
CA GLU A 617 -8.10 21.92 -6.21
C GLU A 617 -8.18 20.68 -7.09
N ILE A 618 -7.27 19.72 -6.86
CA ILE A 618 -7.20 18.43 -7.56
C ILE A 618 -7.46 17.33 -6.54
N GLN A 619 -8.64 16.71 -6.61
CA GLN A 619 -9.07 15.67 -5.68
C GLN A 619 -8.74 14.26 -6.17
N ALA A 620 -8.69 14.05 -7.47
CA ALA A 620 -8.03 12.86 -8.03
C ALA A 620 -7.51 13.14 -9.42
N LEU A 621 -6.44 12.46 -9.80
CA LEU A 621 -5.87 12.52 -11.13
C LEU A 621 -5.79 11.09 -11.67
N ILE A 622 -6.60 10.78 -12.68
CA ILE A 622 -6.68 9.43 -13.26
C ILE A 622 -6.01 9.45 -14.62
N PRO A 623 -5.04 8.57 -14.93
CA PRO A 623 -4.51 8.44 -16.29
C PRO A 623 -5.63 8.31 -17.32
N LEU A 624 -5.47 8.95 -18.47
CA LEU A 624 -6.47 8.93 -19.54
C LEU A 624 -6.52 7.52 -20.17
N ILE A 625 -7.64 6.83 -19.96
CA ILE A 625 -7.90 5.45 -20.44
C ILE A 625 -8.80 5.47 -21.68
N SER A 626 -9.79 6.37 -21.69
CA SER A 626 -10.62 6.70 -22.85
C SER A 626 -10.61 8.21 -23.10
N ASP A 627 -10.69 8.60 -24.36
CA ASP A 627 -10.85 9.98 -24.80
C ASP A 627 -12.24 10.56 -24.49
N ASP A 628 -13.27 9.71 -24.33
CA ASP A 628 -14.64 10.12 -24.02
C ASP A 628 -14.89 10.08 -22.50
N LEU A 629 -15.19 11.25 -21.91
CA LEU A 629 -15.50 11.35 -20.47
C LEU A 629 -16.77 10.58 -20.06
N ASN A 630 -17.63 10.22 -21.01
CA ASN A 630 -18.81 9.38 -20.72
C ASN A 630 -18.45 7.93 -20.40
N ASP A 631 -17.23 7.49 -20.73
CA ASP A 631 -16.74 6.15 -20.36
C ASP A 631 -16.32 6.06 -18.88
N TYR A 632 -16.30 7.20 -18.17
CA TYR A 632 -15.94 7.31 -16.77
C TYR A 632 -17.20 7.55 -15.94
N MET A 633 -17.68 6.52 -15.25
CA MET A 633 -18.90 6.60 -14.46
C MET A 633 -18.55 6.94 -13.00
N LEU A 634 -18.72 8.20 -12.61
CA LEU A 634 -18.54 8.67 -11.24
C LEU A 634 -19.82 8.52 -10.42
N ILE A 635 -19.75 7.76 -9.34
CA ILE A 635 -20.88 7.43 -8.46
C ILE A 635 -20.58 7.93 -7.04
N CYS A 636 -21.51 8.63 -6.41
CA CYS A 636 -21.44 8.91 -4.98
C CYS A 636 -22.08 7.76 -4.17
N GLU A 637 -21.30 7.11 -3.30
CA GLU A 637 -21.79 6.12 -2.33
C GLU A 637 -22.38 6.80 -1.08
N SER A 638 -21.79 7.92 -0.63
CA SER A 638 -22.28 8.73 0.48
C SER A 638 -21.77 10.17 0.36
N SER A 639 -22.56 11.19 0.64
CA SER A 639 -22.14 12.60 0.60
C SER A 639 -22.68 13.35 1.80
N GLU A 640 -21.97 14.37 2.28
CA GLU A 640 -22.46 15.24 3.34
C GLU A 640 -23.54 16.23 2.85
N ASP A 641 -23.63 16.47 1.54
CA ASP A 641 -24.49 17.48 0.90
C ASP A 641 -25.32 16.93 -0.28
N GLU A 642 -26.34 17.69 -0.74
CA GLU A 642 -27.07 17.40 -1.98
C GLU A 642 -26.14 17.53 -3.20
N ILE A 643 -26.27 16.58 -4.14
CA ILE A 643 -25.38 16.42 -5.28
C ILE A 643 -26.16 16.69 -6.58
N GLU A 644 -25.68 17.67 -7.34
CA GLU A 644 -26.02 17.86 -8.76
C GLU A 644 -25.21 16.89 -9.64
N SER A 645 -25.41 16.89 -10.96
CA SER A 645 -24.70 15.96 -11.86
C SER A 645 -23.18 15.94 -11.63
N LEU A 646 -22.66 14.77 -11.25
CA LEU A 646 -21.23 14.52 -11.00
C LEU A 646 -20.37 14.55 -12.27
N GLN A 647 -20.97 14.56 -13.47
CA GLN A 647 -20.24 14.65 -14.72
C GLN A 647 -19.47 15.98 -14.82
N SER A 648 -19.98 17.04 -14.19
CA SER A 648 -19.32 18.35 -14.13
C SER A 648 -18.06 18.37 -13.25
N CYS A 649 -17.87 17.35 -12.41
CA CYS A 649 -16.68 17.17 -11.58
C CYS A 649 -15.53 16.48 -12.34
N LEU A 650 -15.76 16.06 -13.59
CA LEU A 650 -14.78 15.41 -14.46
C LEU A 650 -14.29 16.41 -15.51
N ALA A 651 -12.98 16.61 -15.58
CA ALA A 651 -12.35 17.42 -16.61
C ALA A 651 -11.20 16.65 -17.26
N ARG A 652 -11.04 16.79 -18.58
CA ARG A 652 -9.84 16.30 -19.27
C ARG A 652 -8.76 17.36 -19.20
N VAL A 653 -7.59 16.99 -18.68
CA VAL A 653 -6.41 17.86 -18.63
C VAL A 653 -5.21 17.04 -19.05
N ASP A 654 -4.60 17.42 -20.18
CA ASP A 654 -3.45 16.73 -20.77
C ASP A 654 -3.71 15.21 -20.93
N GLY A 655 -2.86 14.38 -20.30
CA GLY A 655 -2.97 12.93 -20.25
C GLY A 655 -3.84 12.39 -19.11
N TYR A 656 -4.72 13.19 -18.51
CA TYR A 656 -5.50 12.79 -17.34
C TYR A 656 -6.99 13.13 -17.44
N VAL A 657 -7.77 12.37 -16.69
CA VAL A 657 -9.08 12.78 -16.16
C VAL A 657 -8.87 13.31 -14.75
N LEU A 658 -9.07 14.61 -14.60
CA LEU A 658 -9.01 15.35 -13.35
C LEU A 658 -10.39 15.34 -12.70
N ILE A 659 -10.41 15.00 -11.41
CA ILE A 659 -11.60 15.04 -10.56
C ILE A 659 -11.44 16.19 -9.58
N HIS A 660 -12.44 17.07 -9.53
CA HIS A 660 -12.44 18.26 -8.70
C HIS A 660 -13.86 18.62 -8.23
N ASN A 661 -13.95 19.55 -7.27
CA ASN A 661 -15.21 20.07 -6.73
C ASN A 661 -16.17 19.01 -6.17
N LEU A 662 -15.66 17.84 -5.79
CA LEU A 662 -16.39 16.88 -4.98
C LEU A 662 -16.53 17.41 -3.57
N LYS A 663 -17.74 17.30 -3.04
CA LYS A 663 -18.04 17.62 -1.64
C LYS A 663 -17.53 16.49 -0.73
N PRO A 664 -17.42 16.71 0.59
CA PRO A 664 -17.13 15.63 1.53
C PRO A 664 -18.06 14.42 1.34
N GLY A 665 -17.48 13.22 1.24
CA GLY A 665 -18.20 12.02 0.85
C GLY A 665 -17.31 10.87 0.39
N LYS A 666 -17.94 9.75 0.01
CA LYS A 666 -17.30 8.58 -0.61
C LYS A 666 -17.84 8.41 -2.01
N TYR A 667 -16.93 8.30 -2.96
CA TYR A 667 -17.20 8.23 -4.38
C TYR A 667 -16.47 7.03 -4.99
N VAL A 668 -17.03 6.53 -6.08
CA VAL A 668 -16.46 5.45 -6.88
C VAL A 668 -16.48 5.86 -8.34
N LEU A 669 -15.30 5.90 -8.97
CA LEU A 669 -15.16 6.01 -10.41
C LEU A 669 -15.03 4.61 -11.00
N ASN A 670 -15.99 4.22 -11.83
CA ASN A 670 -15.98 2.94 -12.55
C ASN A 670 -15.66 3.18 -14.02
N GLY A 671 -14.75 2.37 -14.55
CA GLY A 671 -14.55 2.18 -15.99
C GLY A 671 -14.54 0.70 -16.35
N THR A 672 -14.30 0.40 -17.63
CA THR A 672 -14.32 -0.97 -18.19
C THR A 672 -13.40 -1.95 -17.44
N LEU A 673 -12.26 -1.49 -16.92
CA LEU A 673 -11.20 -2.32 -16.33
C LEU A 673 -10.75 -1.87 -14.94
N TYR A 674 -11.40 -0.88 -14.34
CA TYR A 674 -10.96 -0.30 -13.08
C TYR A 674 -12.13 0.22 -12.24
N THR A 675 -11.91 0.18 -10.94
CA THR A 675 -12.76 0.79 -9.92
C THR A 675 -11.86 1.58 -8.99
N ILE A 676 -12.09 2.88 -8.89
CA ILE A 676 -11.29 3.79 -8.07
C ILE A 676 -12.21 4.38 -6.99
N ARG A 677 -11.79 4.26 -5.72
CA ARG A 677 -12.49 4.86 -4.59
C ARG A 677 -11.88 6.21 -4.27
N ILE A 678 -12.71 7.21 -4.05
CA ILE A 678 -12.32 8.58 -3.71
C ILE A 678 -13.10 8.96 -2.46
N SER A 679 -12.41 9.10 -1.34
CA SER A 679 -12.98 9.60 -0.10
C SER A 679 -12.55 11.04 0.07
N VAL A 680 -13.52 11.95 0.05
CA VAL A 680 -13.32 13.38 0.28
C VAL A 680 -13.69 13.67 1.72
N TYR A 681 -12.79 14.30 2.46
CA TYR A 681 -12.97 14.66 3.86
C TYR A 681 -13.07 16.17 4.02
N HIS A 682 -13.82 16.59 5.04
CA HIS A 682 -13.80 17.98 5.47
C HIS A 682 -12.39 18.36 5.94
N ALA A 683 -11.99 19.60 5.68
CA ALA A 683 -10.68 20.11 6.06
C ALA A 683 -10.80 21.56 6.54
N SER A 684 -10.53 21.77 7.82
CA SER A 684 -10.60 23.10 8.44
C SER A 684 -9.46 24.02 7.97
N LYS A 685 -8.28 23.46 7.72
CA LYS A 685 -7.08 24.16 7.23
C LYS A 685 -6.20 23.16 6.48
N MET A 686 -5.56 23.58 5.39
CA MET A 686 -4.59 22.77 4.66
C MET A 686 -3.18 23.34 4.86
N ASN A 687 -2.28 22.51 5.40
CA ASN A 687 -0.85 22.79 5.46
C ASN A 687 -0.11 21.69 4.70
N ILE A 688 0.88 22.06 3.88
CA ILE A 688 1.65 21.12 3.07
C ILE A 688 3.12 21.22 3.46
N THR A 689 3.74 20.08 3.75
CA THR A 689 5.19 19.92 3.92
C THR A 689 5.75 19.11 2.76
N GLU A 690 7.05 18.83 2.77
CA GLU A 690 7.70 18.06 1.71
C GLU A 690 7.12 16.64 1.53
N HIS A 691 6.70 15.99 2.62
CA HIS A 691 6.26 14.59 2.59
C HIS A 691 4.79 14.38 3.00
N TYR A 692 4.14 15.37 3.60
CA TYR A 692 2.80 15.22 4.16
C TYR A 692 1.93 16.45 3.90
N ALA A 693 0.64 16.22 3.68
CA ALA A 693 -0.42 17.22 3.79
C ALA A 693 -1.24 17.01 5.05
N PHE A 694 -1.61 18.11 5.71
CA PHE A 694 -2.32 18.17 6.98
C PHE A 694 -3.63 18.91 6.81
N PHE A 695 -4.68 18.37 7.44
CA PHE A 695 -6.05 18.83 7.26
C PHE A 695 -6.78 19.08 8.59
N GLY A 696 -6.01 19.35 9.67
CA GLY A 696 -6.52 19.50 11.03
C GLY A 696 -6.55 18.16 11.78
N SER A 697 -7.64 17.40 11.65
CA SER A 697 -7.83 16.12 12.37
C SER A 697 -7.21 14.90 11.67
N TRP A 698 -6.56 15.10 10.53
CA TRP A 698 -5.89 14.04 9.80
C TRP A 698 -4.76 14.55 8.91
N ALA A 699 -3.89 13.63 8.52
CA ALA A 699 -2.80 13.86 7.59
C ALA A 699 -2.73 12.75 6.54
N ARG A 700 -2.04 13.01 5.44
CA ARG A 700 -1.77 12.04 4.39
C ARG A 700 -0.36 12.26 3.86
N GLN A 701 0.36 11.17 3.63
CA GLN A 701 1.64 11.23 2.95
C GLN A 701 1.41 11.64 1.48
N LEU A 702 2.17 12.62 1.01
CA LEU A 702 2.15 13.07 -0.38
C LEU A 702 2.67 11.95 -1.28
N SER A 703 2.05 11.83 -2.45
CA SER A 703 2.43 10.88 -3.49
C SER A 703 2.66 11.62 -4.80
N ASN A 704 3.63 11.17 -5.60
CA ASN A 704 3.80 11.66 -6.96
C ASN A 704 2.51 11.45 -7.78
N ALA A 705 2.30 12.31 -8.76
CA ALA A 705 1.22 12.13 -9.72
C ALA A 705 1.37 10.77 -10.43
N PRO A 706 0.28 10.08 -10.77
CA PRO A 706 0.37 8.85 -11.53
C PRO A 706 1.00 9.13 -12.90
N ILE A 707 1.83 8.21 -13.39
CA ILE A 707 2.33 8.34 -14.77
C ILE A 707 1.19 8.07 -15.75
N SER A 708 1.13 8.87 -16.81
CA SER A 708 0.19 8.67 -17.91
C SER A 708 0.92 8.72 -19.25
N MET A 709 0.41 7.99 -20.24
CA MET A 709 1.04 7.83 -21.53
C MET A 709 0.04 7.96 -22.67
N ILE A 710 0.43 8.72 -23.69
CA ILE A 710 -0.28 8.81 -24.95
C ILE A 710 0.69 8.43 -26.05
N CYS A 711 0.33 7.40 -26.81
CA CYS A 711 1.10 6.93 -27.96
C CYS A 711 0.35 7.27 -29.24
N THR A 712 0.95 8.08 -30.10
CA THR A 712 0.37 8.52 -31.38
C THR A 712 1.21 7.99 -32.54
N PRO A 713 0.74 6.93 -33.23
CA PRO A 713 1.41 6.46 -34.44
C PRO A 713 1.17 7.44 -35.60
N ASN A 714 2.23 7.73 -36.34
CA ASN A 714 2.22 8.44 -37.62
C ASN A 714 2.74 7.50 -38.72
N ASP A 715 2.73 7.93 -39.98
CA ASP A 715 3.10 7.10 -41.14
C ASP A 715 4.56 6.56 -41.09
N GLN A 716 5.47 7.18 -40.34
CA GLN A 716 6.88 6.76 -40.23
C GLN A 716 7.43 6.71 -38.81
N HIS A 717 6.74 7.33 -37.86
CA HIS A 717 7.23 7.48 -36.48
C HIS A 717 6.11 7.19 -35.48
N LEU A 718 6.48 6.66 -34.32
CA LEU A 718 5.62 6.62 -33.15
C LEU A 718 6.06 7.72 -32.19
N THR A 719 5.14 8.65 -31.89
CA THR A 719 5.33 9.64 -30.82
C THR A 719 4.80 9.08 -29.51
N ILE A 720 5.62 9.10 -28.47
CA ILE A 720 5.27 8.66 -27.12
C ILE A 720 5.37 9.89 -26.22
N GLN A 721 4.26 10.27 -25.59
CA GLN A 721 4.20 11.38 -24.64
C GLN A 721 3.89 10.82 -23.26
N LEU A 722 4.74 11.11 -22.28
CA LEU A 722 4.53 10.79 -20.88
C LEU A 722 4.20 12.06 -20.07
N TYR A 723 3.38 11.87 -19.04
CA TYR A 723 2.99 12.88 -18.06
C TYR A 723 3.22 12.36 -16.64
N GLY A 724 3.40 13.28 -15.68
CA GLY A 724 3.61 12.92 -14.26
C GLY A 724 4.95 12.25 -13.98
N ILE A 725 5.94 12.51 -14.85
CA ILE A 725 7.24 11.83 -14.84
C ILE A 725 8.28 12.52 -13.95
N THR A 726 9.22 11.73 -13.43
CA THR A 726 10.49 12.23 -12.86
C THR A 726 11.61 12.22 -13.91
N PRO A 727 12.79 12.79 -13.61
CA PRO A 727 13.96 12.69 -14.48
C PRO A 727 14.45 11.25 -14.75
N SER A 728 14.01 10.25 -13.98
CA SER A 728 14.37 8.84 -14.19
C SER A 728 13.48 8.12 -15.22
N ALA A 729 12.43 8.79 -15.72
CA ALA A 729 11.46 8.18 -16.60
C ALA A 729 12.05 7.81 -17.96
N HIS A 730 11.78 6.59 -18.39
CA HIS A 730 12.22 6.05 -19.67
C HIS A 730 11.23 5.02 -20.19
N VAL A 731 11.39 4.65 -21.45
CA VAL A 731 10.48 3.74 -22.15
C VAL A 731 11.25 2.60 -22.80
N HIS A 732 10.67 1.40 -22.77
CA HIS A 732 11.08 0.25 -23.56
C HIS A 732 10.08 0.04 -24.68
N VAL A 733 10.56 -0.11 -25.92
CA VAL A 733 9.71 -0.39 -27.08
C VAL A 733 10.10 -1.72 -27.69
N LEU A 734 9.17 -2.66 -27.74
CA LEU A 734 9.34 -3.96 -28.38
C LEU A 734 8.54 -3.98 -29.69
N LEU A 735 9.26 -4.21 -30.79
CA LEU A 735 8.70 -4.31 -32.13
C LEU A 735 8.71 -5.78 -32.54
N LYS A 736 7.54 -6.38 -32.76
CA LYS A 736 7.38 -7.80 -33.10
C LYS A 736 6.37 -8.03 -34.22
N SER A 737 6.44 -9.20 -34.84
CA SER A 737 5.64 -9.54 -36.02
C SER A 737 4.26 -10.08 -35.63
N PHE A 738 4.21 -10.93 -34.62
CA PHE A 738 3.02 -11.65 -34.16
C PHE A 738 2.50 -11.12 -32.82
N TYR A 739 1.19 -11.26 -32.63
CA TYR A 739 0.49 -10.97 -31.38
C TYR A 739 0.35 -12.27 -30.58
N GLU A 740 1.47 -12.88 -30.18
CA GLU A 740 1.46 -14.23 -29.59
C GLU A 740 2.22 -14.37 -28.28
N SER A 741 3.18 -13.48 -27.99
CA SER A 741 3.98 -13.55 -26.78
C SER A 741 3.27 -12.95 -25.56
N LEU A 742 3.73 -13.36 -24.38
CA LEU A 742 3.53 -12.57 -23.18
C LEU A 742 4.04 -11.15 -23.43
N MET A 743 3.33 -10.17 -22.86
CA MET A 743 3.71 -8.77 -22.97
C MET A 743 4.88 -8.48 -22.01
N LEU A 744 5.94 -7.87 -22.55
CA LEU A 744 7.10 -7.32 -21.84
C LEU A 744 6.69 -6.61 -20.54
N GLY A 745 5.64 -5.79 -20.60
CA GLY A 745 5.14 -5.04 -19.44
C GLY A 745 4.77 -5.93 -18.23
N ASN A 746 4.22 -7.12 -18.47
CA ASN A 746 3.87 -8.06 -17.40
C ASN A 746 5.10 -8.69 -16.73
N HIS A 747 6.21 -8.83 -17.46
CA HIS A 747 7.42 -9.49 -16.99
C HIS A 747 8.35 -8.59 -16.17
N ILE A 748 8.33 -7.28 -16.44
CA ILE A 748 9.23 -6.31 -15.78
C ILE A 748 8.56 -5.48 -14.69
N ARG A 749 7.23 -5.56 -14.54
CA ARG A 749 6.48 -4.76 -13.56
C ARG A 749 6.72 -5.15 -12.10
N ASP A 750 6.88 -4.15 -11.24
CA ASP A 750 6.80 -4.30 -9.78
C ASP A 750 5.36 -4.11 -9.29
N LEU A 751 4.87 -5.06 -8.49
CA LEU A 751 3.54 -5.00 -7.85
C LEU A 751 3.65 -4.36 -6.47
N SER A 752 4.30 -3.20 -6.37
CA SER A 752 4.32 -2.41 -5.14
C SER A 752 3.51 -1.14 -5.34
N ASN A 753 2.25 -1.15 -4.90
CA ASN A 753 1.49 0.08 -4.73
C ASN A 753 1.60 0.50 -3.26
N PRO A 754 2.39 1.55 -2.94
CA PRO A 754 2.35 2.11 -1.60
C PRO A 754 0.93 2.59 -1.30
N SER A 755 0.37 2.13 -0.19
CA SER A 755 -0.89 2.63 0.32
C SER A 755 -0.62 3.93 1.07
N TYR A 756 -1.02 5.06 0.49
CA TYR A 756 -0.97 6.36 1.16
C TYR A 756 -2.21 6.50 2.03
N ALA A 757 -2.17 5.83 3.18
CA ALA A 757 -3.28 5.84 4.12
C ALA A 757 -3.37 7.18 4.87
N ARG A 758 -4.60 7.62 5.10
CA ARG A 758 -4.98 8.68 6.00
C ARG A 758 -4.54 8.31 7.40
N ILE A 759 -3.76 9.19 8.00
CA ILE A 759 -3.33 9.12 9.37
C ILE A 759 -4.28 10.02 10.16
N LYS A 760 -5.09 9.41 11.03
CA LYS A 760 -5.92 10.18 11.95
C LYS A 760 -5.05 10.87 13.00
N LEU A 761 -5.36 12.12 13.30
CA LEU A 761 -4.73 12.95 14.34
C LEU A 761 -5.78 13.27 15.39
N ASP A 762 -6.41 12.23 15.93
CA ASP A 762 -7.52 12.36 16.88
C ASP A 762 -7.04 13.21 18.08
N PRO A 763 -7.76 14.27 18.46
CA PRO A 763 -7.40 15.08 19.62
C PRO A 763 -7.58 14.28 20.91
N VAL A 764 -6.61 14.34 21.82
CA VAL A 764 -6.73 13.77 23.16
C VAL A 764 -7.79 14.53 23.94
N SER A 765 -8.86 13.84 24.34
CA SER A 765 -9.95 14.46 25.11
C SER A 765 -9.59 14.66 26.59
N SER A 766 -10.21 15.65 27.20
CA SER A 766 -10.16 15.94 28.63
C SER A 766 -11.22 15.09 29.34
N LEU A 767 -10.86 14.52 30.47
CA LEU A 767 -11.67 13.50 31.13
C LEU A 767 -12.40 14.06 32.35
N ILE A 768 -13.70 13.79 32.44
CA ILE A 768 -14.55 14.19 33.57
C ILE A 768 -14.94 12.96 34.40
N VAL A 769 -14.70 13.04 35.71
CA VAL A 769 -15.28 12.12 36.69
C VAL A 769 -15.95 12.88 37.82
N ASN A 770 -17.16 12.44 38.16
CA ASN A 770 -18.01 13.07 39.16
C ASN A 770 -18.34 12.09 40.29
N ASP A 771 -18.90 12.66 41.37
CA ASP A 771 -19.60 11.93 42.43
C ASP A 771 -18.73 10.94 43.22
N ARG A 772 -17.44 11.27 43.42
CA ARG A 772 -16.56 10.49 44.30
C ARG A 772 -16.76 10.89 45.76
N GLU A 773 -17.05 9.92 46.61
CA GLU A 773 -17.15 10.11 48.07
C GLU A 773 -15.75 10.09 48.70
N LEU A 774 -15.42 11.16 49.43
CA LEU A 774 -14.15 11.28 50.14
C LEU A 774 -14.13 10.37 51.38
N PRO A 775 -12.97 9.76 51.71
CA PRO A 775 -12.81 9.06 52.99
C PRO A 775 -13.09 9.99 54.18
N GLU A 776 -13.73 9.47 55.25
CA GLU A 776 -14.11 10.27 56.44
C GLU A 776 -12.91 10.99 57.07
N GLU A 777 -11.70 10.41 56.99
CA GLU A 777 -10.46 11.01 57.50
C GLU A 777 -10.04 12.26 56.71
N TYR A 778 -10.20 12.24 55.38
CA TYR A 778 -9.84 13.36 54.53
C TYR A 778 -10.81 14.52 54.70
N ASP A 779 -12.13 14.23 54.79
CA ASP A 779 -13.16 15.22 55.09
C ASP A 779 -12.96 15.84 56.49
N TYR A 780 -12.54 15.03 57.47
CA TYR A 780 -12.16 15.49 58.81
C TYR A 780 -10.93 16.43 58.80
N ILE A 781 -9.87 16.10 58.06
CA ILE A 781 -8.65 16.93 57.95
C ILE A 781 -8.99 18.28 57.29
N GLN A 782 -9.77 18.26 56.21
CA GLN A 782 -10.22 19.49 55.53
C GLN A 782 -11.12 20.34 56.42
N GLY A 783 -12.10 19.73 57.09
CA GLY A 783 -12.97 20.41 58.06
C GLY A 783 -12.18 21.06 59.21
N ARG A 784 -11.09 20.43 59.66
CA ARG A 784 -10.21 20.97 60.70
C ARG A 784 -9.34 22.12 60.21
N LYS A 785 -8.90 22.12 58.94
CA LYS A 785 -8.16 23.23 58.32
C LYS A 785 -9.02 24.49 58.14
N ARG A 786 -10.33 24.32 57.94
CA ARG A 786 -11.33 25.41 57.79
C ARG A 786 -11.72 26.07 59.11
N ALA A 787 -11.49 25.41 60.25
CA ALA A 787 -11.82 25.97 61.55
C ALA A 787 -10.81 27.06 61.95
N ASN A 788 -11.26 28.33 61.97
CA ASN A 788 -10.48 29.43 62.55
C ASN A 788 -10.23 29.20 64.05
N ARG A 789 -9.09 28.62 64.39
CA ARG A 789 -8.56 28.61 65.77
C ARG A 789 -7.18 29.27 65.79
N THR A 790 -7.15 30.52 66.24
CA THR A 790 -6.01 31.05 66.99
C THR A 790 -5.93 30.32 68.33
N LEU A 791 -5.08 29.31 68.43
CA LEU A 791 -4.56 28.81 69.71
C LEU A 791 -3.05 28.61 69.57
N PRO A 792 -2.21 29.22 70.42
CA PRO A 792 -0.77 28.98 70.40
C PRO A 792 -0.50 27.63 71.10
N GLY A 793 -0.04 26.65 70.33
CA GLY A 793 0.37 25.35 70.85
C GLY A 793 1.80 25.03 70.40
N ASN A 794 2.74 25.12 71.34
CA ASN A 794 4.16 24.79 71.16
C ASN A 794 4.31 23.27 70.93
N MET A 795 4.87 22.86 69.78
CA MET A 795 5.10 21.46 69.39
C MET A 795 6.61 21.19 69.28
N LEU A 796 7.34 21.40 70.38
CA LEU A 796 8.70 20.87 70.50
C LEU A 796 8.68 19.57 71.32
N PRO A 797 9.31 18.50 70.84
CA PRO A 797 9.50 17.29 71.64
C PRO A 797 10.57 17.53 72.73
N PRO A 798 10.46 16.91 73.92
CA PRO A 798 11.50 16.99 74.93
C PRO A 798 12.74 16.15 74.52
N PRO A 799 13.96 16.56 74.90
CA PRO A 799 15.16 15.80 74.59
C PRO A 799 15.24 14.52 75.43
N GLY A 800 15.52 13.39 74.78
CA GLY A 800 15.72 12.08 75.42
C GLY A 800 17.09 11.48 75.07
N LEU A 801 17.70 10.77 76.04
CA LEU A 801 19.11 10.37 76.05
C LEU A 801 19.31 8.84 75.89
N LEU A 802 18.53 8.18 75.04
CA LEU A 802 18.61 6.71 74.84
C LEU A 802 18.61 6.33 73.35
N MET A 803 19.54 5.45 72.99
CA MET A 803 19.97 5.12 71.62
C MET A 803 19.40 3.82 71.03
N ASN A 804 18.37 3.18 71.64
CA ASN A 804 17.59 2.10 71.01
C ASN A 804 16.33 1.74 71.84
N PRO A 805 15.13 1.61 71.23
CA PRO A 805 13.95 1.10 71.92
C PRO A 805 13.74 -0.40 71.70
N ILE A 806 13.46 -1.13 72.79
CA ILE A 806 12.91 -2.50 72.79
C ILE A 806 11.41 -2.39 73.08
N LYS A 807 10.59 -3.07 72.26
CA LYS A 807 9.13 -3.10 72.35
C LYS A 807 8.69 -3.94 73.56
N VAL A 808 7.86 -3.38 74.44
CA VAL A 808 7.16 -4.12 75.50
C VAL A 808 5.68 -3.76 75.43
N ASP A 809 4.90 -4.75 74.98
CA ASP A 809 3.45 -4.92 75.00
C ASP A 809 2.51 -3.96 74.24
N GLU A 810 1.47 -4.59 73.69
CA GLU A 810 0.45 -4.05 72.81
C GLU A 810 -0.71 -3.44 73.60
N THR A 811 -0.91 -2.14 73.43
CA THR A 811 -2.21 -1.50 73.68
C THR A 811 -3.13 -1.75 72.47
N THR A 812 -4.25 -2.44 72.71
CA THR A 812 -5.35 -2.50 71.73
C THR A 812 -6.16 -1.21 71.79
N THR A 813 -5.84 -0.28 70.91
CA THR A 813 -6.72 0.84 70.58
C THR A 813 -7.80 0.32 69.62
N LYS A 814 -9.08 0.34 70.02
CA LYS A 814 -10.16 0.24 69.03
C LYS A 814 -10.18 1.55 68.25
N ALA A 815 -9.38 1.61 67.19
CA ALA A 815 -9.55 2.59 66.14
C ALA A 815 -10.95 2.36 65.54
N LYS A 816 -11.76 3.41 65.49
CA LYS A 816 -12.99 3.40 64.71
C LYS A 816 -12.50 3.29 63.25
N GLU A 817 -12.77 2.17 62.59
CA GLU A 817 -12.49 2.03 61.16
C GLU A 817 -13.37 3.05 60.43
N ALA A 818 -12.74 4.10 59.90
CA ALA A 818 -13.40 4.99 58.95
C ALA A 818 -13.80 4.16 57.74
N SER A 819 -15.00 4.41 57.20
CA SER A 819 -15.42 3.79 55.94
C SER A 819 -14.41 4.17 54.83
N ALA A 820 -13.96 3.16 54.08
CA ALA A 820 -13.17 3.41 52.89
C ALA A 820 -14.06 4.17 51.89
N GLY A 821 -13.62 5.36 51.47
CA GLY A 821 -14.28 6.11 50.41
C GLY A 821 -14.26 5.35 49.09
N THR A 822 -15.01 5.84 48.10
CA THR A 822 -15.03 5.22 46.78
C THR A 822 -13.84 5.71 45.93
N ASN A 823 -13.25 4.80 45.15
CA ASN A 823 -12.32 5.19 44.08
C ASN A 823 -13.12 5.65 42.86
N PHE A 824 -12.54 6.55 42.06
CA PHE A 824 -13.12 6.92 40.78
C PHE A 824 -13.33 5.66 39.92
N ALA A 825 -14.49 5.54 39.28
CA ALA A 825 -14.68 4.52 38.25
C ALA A 825 -13.68 4.77 37.11
N GLU A 826 -12.95 3.73 36.71
CA GLU A 826 -12.01 3.84 35.58
C GLU A 826 -12.79 4.20 34.31
N LYS A 827 -12.65 5.45 33.87
CA LYS A 827 -12.97 5.86 32.50
C LYS A 827 -11.68 5.84 31.71
N HIS A 828 -11.51 4.79 30.91
CA HIS A 828 -10.53 4.79 29.84
C HIS A 828 -11.15 5.45 28.62
N GLU A 829 -10.35 6.24 27.91
CA GLU A 829 -10.66 6.52 26.50
C GLU A 829 -10.55 5.18 25.77
N GLU A 830 -11.67 4.63 25.31
CA GLU A 830 -11.65 3.57 24.31
C GLU A 830 -11.18 4.19 23.00
N ARG A 831 -9.88 4.06 22.71
CA ARG A 831 -9.39 4.27 21.35
C ARG A 831 -10.08 3.24 20.47
N PRO A 832 -10.88 3.62 19.47
CA PRO A 832 -11.40 2.67 18.52
C PRO A 832 -10.20 2.01 17.85
N GLY A 833 -9.99 0.72 18.14
CA GLY A 833 -8.95 -0.06 17.50
C GLY A 833 -9.12 0.09 16.00
N ALA A 834 -8.06 0.53 15.32
CA ALA A 834 -8.02 0.65 13.88
C ALA A 834 -8.35 -0.71 13.27
N CYS A 835 -9.60 -0.88 12.88
CA CYS A 835 -10.05 -2.03 12.13
C CYS A 835 -9.49 -1.83 10.71
N VAL A 836 -8.28 -2.33 10.50
CA VAL A 836 -7.74 -2.51 9.15
C VAL A 836 -8.61 -3.60 8.52
N SER A 837 -9.72 -3.18 7.92
CA SER A 837 -10.45 -4.02 7.00
C SER A 837 -9.49 -4.28 5.85
N LYS A 838 -8.90 -5.48 5.84
CA LYS A 838 -8.28 -6.02 4.64
C LYS A 838 -9.38 -6.08 3.59
N THR A 839 -9.41 -5.09 2.69
CA THR A 839 -10.12 -5.21 1.43
C THR A 839 -9.55 -6.43 0.74
N ARG A 840 -10.44 -7.38 0.49
CA ARG A 840 -10.18 -8.52 -0.38
C ARG A 840 -9.80 -7.94 -1.74
N ASP A 841 -8.54 -8.06 -2.14
CA ASP A 841 -8.12 -7.80 -3.49
C ASP A 841 -8.79 -8.83 -4.40
N GLU A 842 -9.89 -8.41 -5.04
CA GLU A 842 -10.52 -9.16 -6.12
C GLU A 842 -10.46 -8.33 -7.42
N LEU A 843 -9.99 -9.03 -8.45
CA LEU A 843 -9.96 -8.70 -9.88
C LEU A 843 -8.83 -7.75 -10.33
N ASP A 844 -7.57 -8.14 -10.08
CA ASP A 844 -6.58 -8.03 -11.16
C ASP A 844 -6.87 -9.18 -12.14
N VAL A 845 -7.39 -8.82 -13.33
CA VAL A 845 -7.67 -9.74 -14.45
C VAL A 845 -6.36 -10.10 -15.17
N ALA A 846 -5.26 -10.26 -14.43
CA ALA A 846 -4.07 -10.89 -15.00
C ALA A 846 -4.32 -12.40 -15.03
N PRO A 847 -4.34 -13.05 -16.21
CA PRO A 847 -4.49 -14.50 -16.28
C PRO A 847 -3.31 -15.14 -15.55
N LYS A 848 -3.58 -15.88 -14.47
CA LYS A 848 -2.56 -16.52 -13.61
C LYS A 848 -1.74 -17.63 -14.31
N ASP A 849 -2.05 -17.95 -15.56
CA ASP A 849 -1.52 -19.09 -16.31
C ASP A 849 -0.94 -18.67 -17.69
N MET A 850 -0.33 -17.50 -17.82
CA MET A 850 0.33 -17.12 -19.07
C MET A 850 1.73 -17.77 -19.15
N LYS A 851 1.97 -18.55 -20.21
CA LYS A 851 3.29 -19.10 -20.54
C LYS A 851 3.80 -18.44 -21.82
N GLN A 852 5.10 -18.22 -21.89
CA GLN A 852 5.74 -17.73 -23.10
C GLN A 852 5.57 -18.77 -24.21
N ARG A 853 5.36 -18.29 -25.44
CA ARG A 853 5.25 -19.16 -26.61
C ARG A 853 6.61 -19.69 -27.00
N ASP A 854 6.60 -20.91 -27.55
CA ASP A 854 7.81 -21.52 -28.10
C ASP A 854 8.41 -20.60 -29.18
N SER A 855 9.74 -20.47 -29.21
CA SER A 855 10.41 -19.82 -30.32
C SER A 855 10.27 -20.69 -31.57
N ARG A 856 10.26 -20.06 -32.74
CA ARG A 856 10.04 -20.73 -34.02
C ARG A 856 11.14 -20.37 -35.00
N GLU A 857 11.78 -21.40 -35.54
CA GLU A 857 12.84 -21.23 -36.53
C GLU A 857 12.33 -20.63 -37.86
N THR A 858 11.02 -20.70 -38.13
CA THR A 858 10.37 -20.17 -39.34
C THR A 858 10.15 -18.65 -39.30
N ILE A 859 10.46 -17.97 -38.20
CA ILE A 859 10.34 -16.51 -38.10
C ILE A 859 11.41 -15.86 -38.97
N ARG A 860 11.00 -14.99 -39.89
CA ARG A 860 11.88 -14.30 -40.84
C ARG A 860 12.46 -13.01 -40.28
N LEU A 861 11.65 -12.26 -39.53
CA LEU A 861 12.01 -10.96 -38.95
C LEU A 861 12.07 -11.12 -37.44
N PHE A 862 13.28 -11.01 -36.88
CA PHE A 862 13.45 -11.05 -35.44
C PHE A 862 12.80 -9.82 -34.80
N SER A 863 12.25 -10.00 -33.60
CA SER A 863 11.78 -8.87 -32.82
C SER A 863 12.95 -7.95 -32.43
N ARG A 864 12.65 -6.66 -32.35
CA ARG A 864 13.62 -5.61 -32.01
C ARG A 864 13.20 -4.93 -30.73
N LEU A 865 14.03 -5.04 -29.71
CA LEU A 865 13.91 -4.28 -28.48
C LEU A 865 14.67 -2.95 -28.62
N LEU A 866 14.02 -1.86 -28.25
CA LEU A 866 14.60 -0.54 -28.08
C LEU A 866 14.49 -0.17 -26.59
N PRO A 867 15.52 -0.50 -25.78
CA PRO A 867 15.44 -0.37 -24.33
C PRO A 867 15.90 1.01 -23.84
N ASN A 868 15.44 1.41 -22.64
CA ASN A 868 15.93 2.58 -21.89
C ASN A 868 15.88 3.91 -22.66
N ILE A 869 14.84 4.12 -23.48
CA ILE A 869 14.68 5.35 -24.26
C ILE A 869 14.33 6.49 -23.32
N GLN A 870 15.24 7.46 -23.21
CA GLN A 870 15.07 8.62 -22.34
C GLN A 870 14.06 9.61 -22.93
N MET A 871 13.29 10.26 -22.05
CA MET A 871 12.30 11.25 -22.43
C MET A 871 12.92 12.64 -22.52
N VAL A 872 12.66 13.39 -23.59
CA VAL A 872 13.03 14.80 -23.73
C VAL A 872 11.77 15.64 -23.61
N ASP A 873 11.67 16.45 -22.55
CA ASP A 873 10.45 17.22 -22.22
C ASP A 873 9.18 16.34 -22.16
N GLY A 874 9.32 15.12 -21.65
CA GLY A 874 8.24 14.13 -21.58
C GLY A 874 7.89 13.48 -22.92
N LYS A 875 8.64 13.71 -24.00
CA LYS A 875 8.40 13.16 -25.32
C LYS A 875 9.53 12.25 -25.79
N ALA A 876 9.18 11.17 -26.50
CA ALA A 876 10.09 10.33 -27.26
C ALA A 876 9.53 10.04 -28.66
N GLU A 877 10.41 9.91 -29.65
CA GLU A 877 10.06 9.57 -31.04
C GLU A 877 10.80 8.31 -31.47
N ILE A 878 10.04 7.35 -31.99
CA ILE A 878 10.55 6.05 -32.44
C ILE A 878 10.42 5.95 -33.95
N ASP A 879 11.49 5.57 -34.63
CA ASP A 879 11.48 5.32 -36.07
C ASP A 879 10.89 3.93 -36.37
N LEU A 880 9.86 3.90 -37.22
CA LEU A 880 9.18 2.69 -37.68
C LEU A 880 9.40 2.43 -39.18
N SER A 881 10.35 3.14 -39.81
CA SER A 881 10.61 3.05 -41.26
C SER A 881 10.90 1.64 -41.75
N ASP A 882 11.62 0.82 -40.95
CA ASP A 882 11.94 -0.58 -41.25
C ASP A 882 10.68 -1.49 -41.37
N TYR A 883 9.54 -1.04 -40.83
CA TYR A 883 8.28 -1.79 -40.79
C TYR A 883 7.21 -1.19 -41.73
N LYS A 884 7.57 -0.21 -42.56
CA LYS A 884 6.63 0.49 -43.46
C LYS A 884 5.89 -0.46 -44.41
N GLU A 885 6.58 -1.48 -44.92
CA GLU A 885 5.98 -2.49 -45.81
C GLU A 885 5.23 -3.53 -44.98
N ASN A 886 5.93 -4.16 -44.05
CA ASN A 886 5.48 -5.39 -43.39
C ASN A 886 4.57 -5.16 -42.19
N GLY A 887 4.44 -3.93 -41.68
CA GLY A 887 3.78 -3.59 -40.41
C GLY A 887 4.42 -4.26 -39.17
N CYS A 888 4.01 -3.86 -37.96
CA CYS A 888 4.41 -4.56 -36.74
C CYS A 888 3.42 -4.35 -35.57
N GLU A 889 3.51 -5.25 -34.62
CA GLU A 889 2.99 -5.07 -33.26
C GLU A 889 4.01 -4.24 -32.47
N VAL A 890 3.54 -3.14 -31.87
CA VAL A 890 4.37 -2.23 -31.09
C VAL A 890 3.92 -2.27 -29.64
N GLU A 891 4.76 -2.82 -28.78
CA GLU A 891 4.56 -2.80 -27.34
C GLU A 891 5.43 -1.71 -26.72
N VAL A 892 4.80 -0.84 -25.93
CA VAL A 892 5.46 0.28 -25.27
C VAL A 892 5.27 0.14 -23.78
N VAL A 893 6.37 0.08 -23.03
CA VAL A 893 6.36 0.00 -21.57
C VAL A 893 7.06 1.23 -21.00
N ALA A 894 6.36 2.04 -20.23
CA ALA A 894 6.94 3.18 -19.55
C ALA A 894 7.27 2.84 -18.09
N VAL A 895 8.42 3.33 -17.63
CA VAL A 895 8.96 3.05 -16.30
C VAL A 895 9.41 4.36 -15.66
N ASP A 896 9.03 4.60 -14.41
CA ASP A 896 9.45 5.78 -13.65
C ASP A 896 9.41 5.54 -12.12
N GLU A 897 10.57 5.49 -11.46
CA GLU A 897 10.68 5.27 -10.00
C GLU A 897 9.80 4.11 -9.47
N GLY A 898 9.77 2.96 -10.17
CA GLY A 898 8.93 1.82 -9.78
C GLY A 898 7.44 1.92 -10.15
N ARG A 899 7.01 3.01 -10.81
CA ARG A 899 5.71 3.11 -11.49
C ARG A 899 5.82 2.57 -12.91
N PHE A 900 4.75 1.89 -13.36
CA PHE A 900 4.69 1.23 -14.66
C PHE A 900 3.34 1.41 -15.33
N LEU A 901 3.37 1.45 -16.65
CA LEU A 901 2.23 1.31 -17.54
C LEU A 901 2.69 0.70 -18.86
N ASP A 902 1.77 0.12 -19.61
CA ASP A 902 2.05 -0.43 -20.94
C ASP A 902 0.86 -0.27 -21.89
N THR A 903 1.16 -0.19 -23.18
CA THR A 903 0.17 -0.23 -24.27
C THR A 903 0.69 -1.08 -25.41
N VAL A 904 -0.24 -1.64 -26.20
CA VAL A 904 0.08 -2.42 -27.38
C VAL A 904 -0.67 -1.88 -28.59
N LEU A 905 0.08 -1.29 -29.51
CA LEU A 905 -0.40 -0.68 -30.74
C LEU A 905 -0.13 -1.57 -31.95
N PHE A 906 -0.85 -1.32 -33.04
CA PHE A 906 -0.60 -1.94 -34.33
C PHE A 906 -0.22 -0.88 -35.36
N TYR A 907 0.95 -1.01 -35.95
CA TYR A 907 1.38 -0.21 -37.08
C TYR A 907 1.12 -1.01 -38.37
N SER A 908 0.20 -0.53 -39.22
CA SER A 908 -0.44 -1.37 -40.23
C SER A 908 0.40 -1.74 -41.45
N GLY A 909 1.54 -1.06 -41.66
CA GLY A 909 2.32 -1.21 -42.90
C GLY A 909 1.52 -0.88 -44.16
N SER A 910 2.11 -1.14 -45.34
CA SER A 910 1.48 -0.92 -46.65
C SER A 910 1.07 -2.21 -47.38
N GLU A 911 1.64 -3.36 -47.01
CA GLU A 911 1.37 -4.64 -47.68
C GLU A 911 0.20 -5.39 -47.06
N ASP A 912 -0.73 -5.85 -47.89
CA ASP A 912 -1.88 -6.66 -47.46
C ASP A 912 -1.48 -8.12 -47.12
N ASP A 913 -0.41 -8.63 -47.78
CA ASP A 913 0.09 -10.00 -47.61
C ASP A 913 1.30 -10.10 -46.67
N ARG A 914 1.09 -9.65 -45.43
CA ARG A 914 2.15 -9.55 -44.40
C ARG A 914 2.79 -10.90 -44.01
N VAL A 915 2.07 -12.03 -44.12
CA VAL A 915 2.57 -13.35 -43.63
C VAL A 915 3.83 -13.79 -44.37
N SER A 916 3.90 -13.58 -45.68
CA SER A 916 5.08 -13.90 -46.52
C SER A 916 6.35 -13.11 -46.14
N LEU A 917 6.18 -12.00 -45.43
CA LEU A 917 7.24 -11.12 -44.95
C LEU A 917 7.63 -11.48 -43.51
N MET A 918 6.71 -12.08 -42.73
CA MET A 918 6.90 -12.48 -41.34
C MET A 918 7.44 -13.91 -41.18
N VAL A 919 7.08 -14.82 -42.08
CA VAL A 919 7.44 -16.25 -42.04
C VAL A 919 8.33 -16.61 -43.21
N GLN A 920 9.41 -17.35 -42.95
CA GLN A 920 10.24 -17.98 -43.95
C GLN A 920 9.97 -19.49 -43.94
N GLN A 921 9.56 -20.02 -45.09
CA GLN A 921 9.41 -21.46 -45.24
C GLN A 921 10.79 -22.13 -45.21
N GLN A 922 11.02 -22.99 -44.22
CA GLN A 922 12.23 -23.79 -44.07
C GLN A 922 12.15 -25.08 -44.89
N ALA A 923 12.14 -24.93 -46.21
CA ALA A 923 12.31 -26.06 -47.12
C ALA A 923 13.79 -26.19 -47.51
N LEU A 924 14.22 -27.42 -47.78
CA LEU A 924 15.47 -27.64 -48.51
C LEU A 924 15.26 -27.11 -49.93
N GLU A 925 15.89 -25.99 -50.29
CA GLU A 925 15.85 -25.43 -51.66
C GLU A 925 16.30 -26.46 -52.70
N GLU A 926 17.29 -27.30 -52.35
CA GLU A 926 17.70 -28.48 -53.09
C GLU A 926 17.81 -29.67 -52.14
N SER A 927 17.00 -30.70 -52.39
CA SER A 927 17.11 -31.98 -51.68
C SER A 927 18.47 -32.61 -51.93
N LEU A 928 19.00 -33.31 -50.92
CA LEU A 928 20.17 -34.15 -51.12
C LEU A 928 19.82 -35.21 -52.15
N ASP A 929 20.56 -35.25 -53.25
CA ASP A 929 20.40 -36.25 -54.30
C ASP A 929 20.44 -37.66 -53.68
N PRO A 930 19.32 -38.40 -53.66
CA PRO A 930 19.24 -39.70 -52.98
C PRO A 930 20.12 -40.76 -53.65
N SER A 931 20.68 -40.48 -54.82
CA SER A 931 21.63 -41.35 -55.51
C SER A 931 23.10 -41.15 -55.06
N LYS A 932 23.39 -40.15 -54.23
CA LYS A 932 24.73 -39.85 -53.70
C LYS A 932 24.83 -40.19 -52.21
N ASN A 933 25.99 -40.70 -51.81
CA ASN A 933 26.31 -40.88 -50.40
C ASN A 933 26.93 -39.59 -49.86
N TYR A 934 26.35 -39.04 -48.80
CA TYR A 934 26.89 -37.88 -48.09
C TYR A 934 27.58 -38.35 -46.81
N THR A 935 28.65 -37.66 -46.42
CA THR A 935 29.32 -37.86 -45.12
C THR A 935 29.53 -36.51 -44.47
N GLU A 936 29.38 -36.45 -43.17
CA GLU A 936 29.63 -35.24 -42.38
C GLU A 936 31.14 -35.08 -42.18
N GLU A 937 31.70 -33.93 -42.55
CA GLU A 937 33.12 -33.63 -42.39
C GLU A 937 33.30 -32.47 -41.40
N LYS A 938 33.95 -32.74 -40.27
CA LYS A 938 34.31 -31.71 -39.29
C LYS A 938 35.63 -31.05 -39.66
N ARG A 939 35.59 -29.77 -40.08
CA ARG A 939 36.79 -28.97 -40.41
C ARG A 939 37.08 -27.89 -39.38
N ILE A 940 38.35 -27.72 -39.04
CA ILE A 940 38.85 -26.58 -38.26
C ILE A 940 39.60 -25.68 -39.25
N SER A 941 39.17 -24.43 -39.39
CA SER A 941 39.79 -23.45 -40.27
C SER A 941 40.14 -22.19 -39.48
N VAL A 942 41.33 -21.63 -39.73
CA VAL A 942 41.72 -20.33 -39.18
C VAL A 942 41.24 -19.27 -40.16
N VAL A 943 40.41 -18.33 -39.70
CA VAL A 943 39.82 -17.29 -40.54
C VAL A 943 40.44 -15.95 -40.17
N THR A 944 40.87 -15.18 -41.17
CA THR A 944 41.39 -13.81 -40.99
C THR A 944 40.63 -12.84 -41.89
N ALA A 945 40.73 -11.54 -41.64
CA ALA A 945 40.09 -10.53 -42.50
C ALA A 945 40.61 -10.56 -43.95
N GLU A 946 41.84 -11.04 -44.17
CA GLU A 946 42.48 -11.17 -45.48
C GLU A 946 42.14 -12.50 -46.18
N GLU A 947 41.77 -13.54 -45.42
CA GLU A 947 41.36 -14.86 -45.91
C GLU A 947 40.00 -15.27 -45.28
N PRO A 948 38.88 -14.74 -45.79
CA PRO A 948 37.55 -15.09 -45.30
C PRO A 948 37.15 -16.51 -45.74
N LEU A 949 36.51 -17.25 -44.83
CA LEU A 949 36.00 -18.58 -45.13
C LEU A 949 34.62 -18.48 -45.79
N SER A 950 34.52 -18.89 -47.06
CA SER A 950 33.24 -19.07 -47.74
C SER A 950 32.63 -20.41 -47.33
N ILE A 951 31.41 -20.38 -46.80
CA ILE A 951 30.70 -21.57 -46.33
C ILE A 951 29.46 -21.76 -47.21
N ASP A 952 29.32 -22.94 -47.82
CA ASP A 952 28.06 -23.35 -48.45
C ASP A 952 27.01 -23.65 -47.36
N SER A 953 25.75 -23.35 -47.65
CA SER A 953 24.60 -23.25 -46.72
C SER A 953 24.25 -24.48 -45.86
N LYS A 954 25.06 -25.56 -45.89
CA LYS A 954 24.79 -26.84 -45.22
C LYS A 954 25.76 -27.20 -44.07
N SER A 955 26.47 -26.23 -43.47
CA SER A 955 27.46 -26.50 -42.41
C SER A 955 27.11 -25.84 -41.07
N GLU A 956 27.25 -26.57 -39.95
CA GLU A 956 27.25 -25.99 -38.60
C GLU A 956 28.61 -25.40 -38.25
N MET A 957 28.63 -24.24 -37.58
CA MET A 957 29.86 -23.51 -37.27
C MET A 957 29.88 -23.07 -35.81
N GLN A 958 31.06 -23.20 -35.18
CA GLN A 958 31.38 -22.56 -33.92
C GLN A 958 32.66 -21.74 -34.08
N VAL A 959 32.60 -20.45 -33.77
CA VAL A 959 33.76 -19.56 -33.82
C VAL A 959 34.44 -19.58 -32.46
N LEU A 960 35.75 -19.85 -32.44
CA LEU A 960 36.59 -19.72 -31.24
C LEU A 960 37.52 -18.51 -31.47
N ALA A 961 37.13 -17.35 -30.95
CA ALA A 961 37.83 -16.09 -31.18
C ALA A 961 38.81 -15.75 -30.05
N SER A 962 38.62 -16.32 -28.86
CA SER A 962 39.41 -16.03 -27.66
C SER A 962 39.95 -17.28 -26.98
N LEU A 963 40.94 -17.10 -26.10
CA LEU A 963 41.44 -18.19 -25.23
C LEU A 963 40.35 -18.69 -24.28
N GLU A 964 39.42 -17.82 -23.89
CA GLU A 964 38.26 -18.14 -23.06
C GLU A 964 37.29 -19.08 -23.80
N ASP A 965 37.07 -18.87 -25.11
CA ASP A 965 36.21 -19.74 -25.93
C ASP A 965 36.79 -21.16 -26.04
N VAL A 966 38.11 -21.26 -26.22
CA VAL A 966 38.82 -22.55 -26.27
C VAL A 966 38.76 -23.25 -24.91
N TRP A 967 38.88 -22.49 -23.81
CA TRP A 967 38.75 -23.02 -22.45
C TRP A 967 37.34 -23.52 -22.14
N LEU A 968 36.31 -22.78 -22.58
CA LEU A 968 34.91 -23.18 -22.44
C LEU A 968 34.65 -24.47 -23.23
N LEU A 969 35.17 -24.59 -24.45
CA LEU A 969 35.09 -25.81 -25.24
C LEU A 969 35.77 -27.00 -24.53
N LEU A 970 36.98 -26.81 -23.99
CA LEU A 970 37.68 -27.84 -23.22
C LEU A 970 36.89 -28.27 -21.98
N LYS A 971 36.26 -27.33 -21.28
CA LYS A 971 35.40 -27.61 -20.11
C LYS A 971 34.20 -28.47 -20.51
N VAL A 972 33.52 -28.13 -21.61
CA VAL A 972 32.37 -28.90 -22.13
C VAL A 972 32.76 -30.31 -22.54
N LEU A 973 33.95 -30.48 -23.13
CA LEU A 973 34.41 -31.78 -23.63
C LEU A 973 34.93 -32.73 -22.55
N LEU A 974 35.43 -32.22 -21.41
CA LEU A 974 36.20 -33.03 -20.45
C LEU A 974 35.50 -33.30 -19.10
N ASP A 975 34.36 -32.66 -18.79
CA ASP A 975 33.57 -32.82 -17.55
C ASP A 975 34.40 -33.12 -16.26
N ASP A 976 35.52 -32.40 -16.08
CA ASP A 976 36.45 -32.60 -14.96
C ASP A 976 36.48 -31.36 -14.07
N SER A 977 35.92 -31.49 -12.86
CA SER A 977 35.88 -30.45 -11.83
C SER A 977 37.26 -29.89 -11.43
N ARG A 978 38.35 -30.63 -11.68
CA ARG A 978 39.73 -30.18 -11.40
C ARG A 978 40.20 -29.11 -12.39
N LEU A 979 39.70 -29.12 -13.62
CA LEU A 979 40.08 -28.14 -14.65
C LEU A 979 39.72 -26.70 -14.20
N GLN A 980 38.60 -26.54 -13.50
CA GLN A 980 38.14 -25.24 -12.99
C GLN A 980 39.15 -24.56 -12.06
N GLN A 981 39.97 -25.34 -11.35
CA GLN A 981 41.00 -24.84 -10.44
C GLN A 981 42.14 -24.10 -11.16
N PHE A 982 42.29 -24.32 -12.48
CA PHE A 982 43.32 -23.70 -13.33
C PHE A 982 42.79 -22.54 -14.19
N SER A 983 41.54 -22.11 -13.99
CA SER A 983 40.94 -20.96 -14.70
C SER A 983 41.72 -19.66 -14.56
N PHE A 984 42.53 -19.53 -13.50
CA PHE A 984 43.43 -18.40 -13.29
C PHE A 984 44.43 -18.21 -14.44
N LEU A 985 44.77 -19.26 -15.21
CA LEU A 985 45.68 -19.17 -16.35
C LEU A 985 45.15 -18.25 -17.46
N LEU A 986 43.83 -18.07 -17.57
CA LEU A 986 43.19 -17.16 -18.54
C LEU A 986 43.53 -15.68 -18.31
N SER A 987 43.97 -15.32 -17.11
CA SER A 987 44.33 -13.95 -16.72
C SER A 987 45.79 -13.82 -16.29
N TRP A 988 46.62 -14.82 -16.58
CA TRP A 988 48.01 -14.91 -16.14
C TRP A 988 48.85 -13.70 -16.56
N ASP A 989 48.64 -13.21 -17.79
CA ASP A 989 49.30 -12.03 -18.36
C ASP A 989 48.95 -10.72 -17.62
N ARG A 990 47.77 -10.63 -17.01
CA ARG A 990 47.28 -9.45 -16.28
C ARG A 990 47.69 -9.41 -14.79
N MET A 991 48.33 -10.46 -14.29
CA MET A 991 48.71 -10.58 -12.87
C MET A 991 50.08 -9.96 -12.56
N ASN A 992 50.23 -9.44 -11.34
CA ASN A 992 51.54 -9.00 -10.85
C ASN A 992 52.42 -10.19 -10.40
N GLU A 993 53.74 -9.99 -10.30
CA GLU A 993 54.69 -11.07 -9.97
C GLU A 993 54.37 -11.78 -8.63
N LYS A 994 53.88 -11.05 -7.62
CA LYS A 994 53.55 -11.61 -6.31
C LYS A 994 52.34 -12.55 -6.39
N GLU A 995 51.34 -12.19 -7.18
CA GLU A 995 50.17 -13.03 -7.45
C GLU A 995 50.51 -14.26 -8.28
N LYS A 996 51.32 -14.10 -9.34
CA LYS A 996 51.84 -15.20 -10.15
C LYS A 996 52.59 -16.23 -9.30
N MET A 997 53.48 -15.78 -8.42
CA MET A 997 54.22 -16.67 -7.51
C MET A 997 53.29 -17.40 -6.51
N ARG A 998 52.28 -16.71 -5.96
CA ARG A 998 51.31 -17.33 -5.04
C ARG A 998 50.50 -18.43 -5.73
N LEU A 999 49.98 -18.16 -6.93
CA LEU A 999 49.18 -19.11 -7.69
C LEU A 999 50.03 -20.27 -8.21
N TYR A 1000 51.24 -20.00 -8.68
CA TYR A 1000 52.19 -21.04 -9.08
C TYR A 1000 52.48 -22.01 -7.92
N ASN A 1001 52.83 -21.50 -6.73
CA ASN A 1001 53.12 -22.36 -5.58
C ASN A 1001 51.93 -23.24 -5.18
N LYS A 1002 50.70 -22.76 -5.39
CA LYS A 1002 49.48 -23.49 -5.06
C LYS A 1002 49.11 -24.56 -6.11
N TYR A 1003 49.41 -24.31 -7.38
CA TYR A 1003 48.94 -25.12 -8.52
C TYR A 1003 50.08 -25.67 -9.39
N ASN A 1004 51.29 -25.81 -8.84
CA ASN A 1004 52.46 -26.26 -9.60
C ASN A 1004 52.27 -27.70 -10.12
N CYS A 1005 52.25 -27.84 -11.44
CA CYS A 1005 52.30 -29.11 -12.13
C CYS A 1005 53.05 -28.98 -13.48
N SER A 1006 53.32 -30.10 -14.13
CA SER A 1006 54.06 -30.13 -15.40
C SER A 1006 53.38 -29.32 -16.51
N GLU A 1007 52.06 -29.34 -16.57
CA GLU A 1007 51.23 -28.63 -17.55
C GLU A 1007 51.30 -27.11 -17.33
N VAL A 1008 51.26 -26.67 -16.07
CA VAL A 1008 51.45 -25.25 -15.71
C VAL A 1008 52.87 -24.80 -16.04
N ASN A 1009 53.89 -25.64 -15.80
CA ASN A 1009 55.27 -25.34 -16.19
C ASN A 1009 55.42 -25.16 -17.71
N VAL A 1010 54.78 -26.02 -18.50
CA VAL A 1010 54.74 -25.92 -19.97
C VAL A 1010 54.00 -24.65 -20.41
N PHE A 1011 52.85 -24.35 -19.81
CA PHE A 1011 52.10 -23.13 -20.11
C PHE A 1011 52.95 -21.87 -19.89
N ILE A 1012 53.58 -21.75 -18.71
CA ILE A 1012 54.40 -20.60 -18.35
C ILE A 1012 55.62 -20.52 -19.29
N TYR A 1013 56.25 -21.64 -19.65
CA TYR A 1013 57.37 -21.66 -20.59
C TYR A 1013 57.06 -21.02 -21.95
N PHE A 1014 55.85 -21.26 -22.48
CA PHE A 1014 55.43 -20.72 -23.78
C PHE A 1014 54.77 -19.34 -23.69
N ARG A 1015 54.07 -19.03 -22.59
CA ARG A 1015 53.26 -17.80 -22.45
C ARG A 1015 53.92 -16.70 -21.63
N ASP A 1016 54.85 -17.04 -20.73
CA ASP A 1016 55.55 -16.08 -19.87
C ASP A 1016 57.00 -16.55 -19.63
N ARG A 1017 57.77 -16.55 -20.73
CA ARG A 1017 59.17 -17.00 -20.72
C ARG A 1017 60.06 -16.23 -19.73
N PRO A 1018 59.94 -14.90 -19.57
CA PRO A 1018 60.72 -14.17 -18.57
C PRO A 1018 60.46 -14.66 -17.13
N PHE A 1019 59.19 -14.90 -16.76
CA PHE A 1019 58.85 -15.44 -15.45
C PHE A 1019 59.36 -16.88 -15.27
N PHE A 1020 59.29 -17.70 -16.32
CA PHE A 1020 59.85 -19.05 -16.31
C PHE A 1020 61.35 -19.06 -16.04
N ASP A 1021 62.12 -18.27 -16.80
CA ASP A 1021 63.58 -18.26 -16.71
C ASP A 1021 64.05 -17.67 -15.36
N ALA A 1022 63.33 -16.67 -14.83
CA ALA A 1022 63.67 -16.03 -13.56
C ALA A 1022 63.39 -16.92 -12.33
N TYR A 1023 62.26 -17.64 -12.31
CA TYR A 1023 61.77 -18.30 -11.08
C TYR A 1023 61.65 -19.82 -11.18
N LEU A 1024 61.38 -20.40 -12.36
CA LEU A 1024 61.09 -21.82 -12.52
C LEU A 1024 62.30 -22.62 -13.03
N ALA A 1025 63.08 -22.06 -13.96
CA ALA A 1025 64.16 -22.77 -14.63
C ALA A 1025 65.19 -23.35 -13.64
N SER A 1026 65.65 -22.55 -12.69
CA SER A 1026 66.60 -22.97 -11.63
C SER A 1026 66.02 -24.04 -10.71
N SER A 1027 64.71 -23.96 -10.41
CA SER A 1027 64.00 -24.93 -9.58
C SER A 1027 63.87 -26.29 -10.29
N LEU A 1028 63.50 -26.29 -11.58
CA LEU A 1028 63.40 -27.50 -12.40
C LEU A 1028 64.78 -28.13 -12.66
N GLN A 1029 65.83 -27.33 -12.82
CA GLN A 1029 67.20 -27.81 -12.93
C GLN A 1029 67.72 -28.47 -11.64
N SER A 1030 67.21 -28.05 -10.47
CA SER A 1030 67.61 -28.56 -9.16
C SER A 1030 66.79 -29.78 -8.69
N LYS A 1031 65.75 -30.16 -9.44
CA LYS A 1031 64.89 -31.30 -9.13
C LYS A 1031 65.69 -32.62 -9.17
N VAL A 1032 65.60 -33.40 -8.10
CA VAL A 1032 66.35 -34.67 -7.93
C VAL A 1032 65.91 -35.71 -8.97
N GLU A 1033 64.60 -35.89 -9.14
CA GLU A 1033 64.02 -36.70 -10.21
C GLU A 1033 63.37 -35.81 -11.27
N LYS A 1034 64.04 -35.66 -12.42
CA LYS A 1034 63.53 -34.86 -13.54
C LYS A 1034 62.70 -35.74 -14.49
N SER A 1035 61.44 -35.37 -14.69
CA SER A 1035 60.57 -35.94 -15.73
C SER A 1035 61.04 -35.56 -17.13
N PHE A 1036 60.45 -36.18 -18.16
CA PHE A 1036 60.71 -35.80 -19.54
C PHE A 1036 60.53 -34.29 -19.78
N LEU A 1037 59.40 -33.74 -19.32
CA LEU A 1037 59.08 -32.31 -19.47
C LEU A 1037 60.07 -31.41 -18.71
N ASP A 1038 60.53 -31.80 -17.52
CA ASP A 1038 61.50 -30.99 -16.76
C ASP A 1038 62.84 -30.87 -17.49
N VAL A 1039 63.31 -31.96 -18.11
CA VAL A 1039 64.57 -31.96 -18.90
C VAL A 1039 64.39 -31.21 -20.20
N TRP A 1040 63.25 -31.40 -20.86
CA TRP A 1040 62.94 -30.74 -22.12
C TRP A 1040 62.82 -29.21 -21.95
N LEU A 1041 62.05 -28.75 -20.95
CA LEU A 1041 61.85 -27.33 -20.66
C LEU A 1041 63.15 -26.61 -20.22
N THR A 1042 64.12 -27.35 -19.68
CA THR A 1042 65.42 -26.81 -19.28
C THR A 1042 66.51 -26.97 -20.36
N GLY A 1043 66.15 -27.47 -21.55
CA GLY A 1043 67.07 -27.63 -22.69
C GLY A 1043 68.10 -28.76 -22.51
N GLY A 1044 67.85 -29.71 -21.62
CA GLY A 1044 68.74 -30.87 -21.40
C GLY A 1044 68.56 -31.99 -22.42
N ASP A 1045 69.49 -32.94 -22.46
CA ASP A 1045 69.41 -34.09 -23.37
C ASP A 1045 68.33 -35.09 -22.92
N VAL A 1046 67.26 -35.18 -23.73
CA VAL A 1046 66.12 -36.06 -23.50
C VAL A 1046 66.36 -37.49 -24.00
N SER A 1047 67.48 -37.75 -24.67
CA SER A 1047 67.81 -39.06 -25.26
C SER A 1047 67.85 -40.20 -24.23
N ARG A 1048 68.09 -39.89 -22.94
CA ARG A 1048 68.02 -40.84 -21.82
C ARG A 1048 66.63 -41.47 -21.61
N PHE A 1049 65.56 -40.79 -22.02
CA PHE A 1049 64.19 -41.30 -21.94
C PHE A 1049 63.85 -42.30 -23.07
N LEU A 1050 64.74 -42.47 -24.05
CA LEU A 1050 64.63 -43.54 -25.07
C LEU A 1050 65.07 -44.91 -24.53
N GLN A 1051 65.67 -44.98 -23.34
CA GLN A 1051 66.06 -46.25 -22.73
C GLN A 1051 64.83 -46.98 -22.16
N PRO A 1052 64.70 -48.31 -22.35
CA PRO A 1052 63.50 -49.07 -21.97
C PRO A 1052 63.06 -48.86 -20.51
N GLN A 1053 64.03 -48.78 -19.60
CA GLN A 1053 63.81 -48.56 -18.17
C GLN A 1053 63.12 -47.22 -17.83
N PHE A 1054 63.34 -46.16 -18.60
CA PHE A 1054 62.67 -44.86 -18.39
C PHE A 1054 61.40 -44.72 -19.25
N PHE A 1055 61.37 -45.40 -20.40
CA PHE A 1055 60.22 -45.44 -21.30
C PHE A 1055 59.05 -46.23 -20.69
N GLU A 1056 59.31 -47.38 -20.04
CA GLU A 1056 58.29 -48.15 -19.31
C GLU A 1056 57.80 -47.43 -18.05
N LEU A 1057 58.67 -46.67 -17.36
CA LEU A 1057 58.32 -45.91 -16.15
C LEU A 1057 57.38 -44.74 -16.43
N GLU A 1058 57.53 -44.03 -17.56
CA GLU A 1058 56.55 -43.00 -17.97
C GLU A 1058 55.23 -43.62 -18.45
N PHE A 1059 55.27 -44.75 -19.16
CA PHE A 1059 54.06 -45.47 -19.58
C PHE A 1059 53.29 -46.06 -18.38
N LEU A 1060 53.98 -46.59 -17.38
CA LEU A 1060 53.40 -47.10 -16.14
C LEU A 1060 52.86 -45.98 -15.23
N LYS A 1061 53.50 -44.81 -15.17
CA LYS A 1061 52.94 -43.63 -14.47
C LYS A 1061 51.64 -43.15 -15.14
N LYS A 1062 51.57 -43.18 -16.47
CA LYS A 1062 50.33 -42.89 -17.23
C LYS A 1062 49.22 -43.92 -16.95
N LYS A 1063 49.58 -45.21 -16.86
CA LYS A 1063 48.66 -46.31 -16.52
C LYS A 1063 48.18 -46.26 -15.06
N ALA A 1064 49.05 -45.86 -14.13
CA ALA A 1064 48.70 -45.67 -12.72
C ALA A 1064 47.85 -44.41 -12.47
N GLN A 1065 48.01 -43.35 -13.26
CA GLN A 1065 47.09 -42.21 -13.26
C GLN A 1065 45.73 -42.56 -13.85
N GLN A 1066 45.65 -43.42 -14.89
CA GLN A 1066 44.39 -43.96 -15.40
C GLN A 1066 43.70 -44.94 -14.45
N LEU A 1067 44.45 -45.72 -13.65
CA LEU A 1067 43.90 -46.66 -12.65
C LEU A 1067 43.47 -46.00 -11.33
N ASN A 1068 43.88 -44.76 -11.06
CA ASN A 1068 43.30 -43.92 -10.00
C ASN A 1068 42.12 -43.05 -10.52
N LEU A 1069 41.67 -43.32 -11.75
CA LEU A 1069 40.58 -42.65 -12.47
C LEU A 1069 39.42 -43.61 -12.81
N GLU A 1070 39.40 -44.82 -12.22
CA GLU A 1070 38.19 -45.67 -12.11
C GLU A 1070 37.50 -45.48 -10.75
#